data_AF-A0A9X5U2D9-F1
#
_entry.id   AF-A0A9X5U2D9-F1
#
_cell.length_a   1.000
_cell.length_b   1.000
_cell.length_c   1.000
_cell.angle_alpha   90.00
_cell.angle_beta   90.00
_cell.angle_gamma   90.00
#
_symmetry.space_group_name_H-M   'P 1'
#
loop_
_entity.id
_entity.type
_entity.pdbx_description
1 polymer ?
#
loop_
_entity_poly.entity_id
_entity_poly.type
_entity_poly.pdbx_seq_one_letter_code
_entity_poly.pdbx_strand_id
1 'polypeptide(L)'
;MPGLETYDAIMLLSYGGPDGPDDVLPFMRNATRGRGIPDERLLQVAAHYKRFGGVSPINACNQRLIADLSAELARRGHGIPVGWGNRNWHPFVAEGLDELAQAGARRILVLPTSAYASYSGCRQYREDLAEAAAALREKWGAIVLGAEDSADNPDADIILDKVRPYYSTPGMASAQIVSVRRAWEALAARGVDVDGIRLIFVTHSIPVSMEAGSSPFPFRPSIDEAVAASGGRAEQQGSEASSPAGTPTTEISYVAQHHALIEAIMPELRRVLGRADLGYDLVYCSRSGPPQARWLEPDINDFLEEIAADTTPLTGAVVVPIGFICDHMEVVYDLDTEAKETAARLGIPYERADTVATDPAFVSSLVDVLEERAAHARGENPARVTVTGTGPFHTVCPSDCCLSPAHPGHPSPAAASAHPGTAPHSSGAPARAAGQPAPTQEDSMSTPHPHAVVPPEQNPDNPGHPAGVPDRVGEHAARHQARHAGTEATPHSHAAHAHVTDPRDATDVDFDEVNNKQHYALYSVFALGESLPADDGERGRIIAESLDYVKGAGVEIRGFYDVSGFRAEADLMVWWLDDDPEVLQDAYHRLRASALGKFLDPVWSCMGLHTPAEFNKRHIPACFGGVAPRDWAMVYPFVRSYDWYLKAPEERARIMAEHGRNGFAQYPDVKGSTLSAFGFSDYEWVLAFEADSLDRLEGVMHAQRYTEARLYVREDTPFFTGPRVSLGEWAERQPRA
;
A
#
# COMPACT_ATOMS: atom_id res chain seq x y z
N MET A 1 42.25 -9.99 16.41
CA MET A 1 40.98 -9.27 16.63
C MET A 1 39.91 -10.32 16.81
N PRO A 2 38.95 -10.17 17.73
CA PRO A 2 37.95 -11.21 17.93
C PRO A 2 37.08 -11.28 16.65
N GLY A 3 37.18 -12.41 15.93
CA GLY A 3 36.69 -12.59 14.57
C GLY A 3 35.22 -12.97 14.48
N LEU A 4 34.84 -13.73 13.44
CA LEU A 4 33.48 -14.26 13.26
C LEU A 4 33.21 -15.57 14.02
N GLU A 5 34.09 -15.95 14.95
CA GLU A 5 34.11 -17.21 15.72
C GLU A 5 32.78 -17.53 16.46
N THR A 6 31.92 -16.52 16.67
CA THR A 6 30.60 -16.64 17.31
C THR A 6 29.55 -17.27 16.38
N TYR A 7 29.86 -17.40 15.08
CA TYR A 7 28.97 -17.90 14.04
C TYR A 7 29.57 -19.08 13.30
N ASP A 8 28.72 -20.04 12.95
CA ASP A 8 29.10 -21.23 12.20
C ASP A 8 28.97 -21.03 10.69
N ALA A 9 28.10 -20.11 10.26
CA ALA A 9 27.86 -19.78 8.86
C ALA A 9 27.33 -18.35 8.68
N ILE A 10 27.49 -17.83 7.47
CA ILE A 10 26.80 -16.65 6.98
C ILE A 10 25.72 -17.10 5.99
N MET A 11 24.55 -16.47 6.00
CA MET A 11 23.55 -16.63 4.95
C MET A 11 23.35 -15.31 4.20
N LEU A 12 23.65 -15.29 2.91
CA LEU A 12 23.18 -14.22 2.04
C LEU A 12 21.67 -14.42 1.81
N LEU A 13 20.86 -13.42 2.18
CA LEU A 13 19.42 -13.45 2.00
C LEU A 13 19.01 -12.44 0.92
N SER A 14 18.44 -12.93 -0.18
CA SER A 14 18.13 -12.11 -1.36
C SER A 14 16.66 -12.19 -1.78
N TYR A 15 16.23 -11.30 -2.68
CA TYR A 15 14.91 -11.36 -3.29
C TYR A 15 14.71 -12.63 -4.15
N GLY A 16 15.73 -12.99 -4.96
CA GLY A 16 15.70 -14.10 -5.92
C GLY A 16 15.00 -13.77 -7.23
N GLY A 17 15.28 -14.54 -8.27
CA GLY A 17 14.63 -14.40 -9.58
C GLY A 17 14.65 -15.69 -10.38
N PRO A 18 13.93 -15.76 -11.50
CA PRO A 18 13.87 -16.95 -12.35
C PRO A 18 15.22 -17.26 -13.01
N ASP A 19 15.55 -18.54 -13.16
CA ASP A 19 16.77 -19.02 -13.83
C ASP A 19 16.56 -19.34 -15.32
N GLY A 20 15.32 -19.22 -15.80
CA GLY A 20 14.98 -19.43 -17.19
C GLY A 20 13.52 -19.10 -17.52
N PRO A 21 13.13 -19.17 -18.81
CA PRO A 21 11.80 -18.80 -19.28
C PRO A 21 10.66 -19.53 -18.58
N ASP A 22 10.86 -20.82 -18.27
CA ASP A 22 9.84 -21.67 -17.65
C ASP A 22 9.59 -21.30 -16.18
N ASP A 23 10.56 -20.66 -15.54
CA ASP A 23 10.47 -20.20 -14.15
C ASP A 23 9.71 -18.88 -14.00
N VAL A 24 9.64 -18.06 -15.06
CA VAL A 24 9.16 -16.66 -14.98
C VAL A 24 7.75 -16.57 -14.41
N LEU A 25 6.78 -17.30 -14.98
CA LEU A 25 5.39 -17.18 -14.54
C LEU A 25 5.18 -17.79 -13.14
N PRO A 26 5.71 -18.98 -12.81
CA PRO A 26 5.75 -19.49 -11.44
C PRO A 26 6.35 -18.50 -10.42
N PHE A 27 7.49 -17.90 -10.76
CA PHE A 27 8.16 -16.89 -9.94
C PHE A 27 7.25 -15.69 -9.71
N MET A 28 6.67 -15.12 -10.78
CA MET A 28 5.79 -13.97 -10.68
C MET A 28 4.59 -14.25 -9.78
N ARG A 29 3.94 -15.41 -9.93
CA ARG A 29 2.83 -15.83 -9.07
C ARG A 29 3.24 -15.90 -7.60
N ASN A 30 4.45 -16.39 -7.32
CA ASN A 30 4.97 -16.45 -5.96
C ASN A 30 5.31 -15.05 -5.41
N ALA A 31 6.03 -14.24 -6.17
CA ALA A 31 6.40 -12.87 -5.79
C ALA A 31 5.19 -11.95 -5.55
N THR A 32 4.08 -12.22 -6.24
CA THR A 32 2.82 -11.45 -6.11
C THR A 32 1.76 -12.17 -5.25
N ARG A 33 2.14 -13.24 -4.54
CA ARG A 33 1.22 -14.02 -3.71
C ARG A 33 0.51 -13.12 -2.69
N GLY A 34 -0.82 -13.26 -2.59
CA GLY A 34 -1.65 -12.45 -1.70
C GLY A 34 -2.00 -11.04 -2.21
N ARG A 35 -1.46 -10.61 -3.37
CA ARG A 35 -1.75 -9.27 -3.95
C ARG A 35 -2.94 -9.24 -4.93
N GLY A 36 -3.54 -10.39 -5.22
CA GLY A 36 -4.72 -10.48 -6.10
C GLY A 36 -4.48 -10.05 -7.55
N ILE A 37 -3.23 -10.14 -8.04
CA ILE A 37 -2.89 -9.75 -9.42
C ILE A 37 -3.42 -10.81 -10.41
N PRO A 38 -4.24 -10.44 -11.40
CA PRO A 38 -4.75 -11.39 -12.39
C PRO A 38 -3.63 -12.02 -13.23
N ASP A 39 -3.78 -13.30 -13.59
CA ASP A 39 -2.80 -14.04 -14.39
C ASP A 39 -2.49 -13.38 -15.74
N GLU A 40 -3.48 -12.71 -16.36
CA GLU A 40 -3.29 -11.93 -17.60
C GLU A 40 -2.28 -10.79 -17.42
N ARG A 41 -2.31 -10.11 -16.27
CA ARG A 41 -1.34 -9.06 -15.95
C ARG A 41 0.04 -9.65 -15.67
N LEU A 42 0.11 -10.82 -15.02
CA LEU A 42 1.38 -11.53 -14.83
C LEU A 42 1.99 -11.96 -16.17
N LEU A 43 1.17 -12.39 -17.14
CA LEU A 43 1.63 -12.71 -18.49
C LEU A 43 2.17 -11.50 -19.25
N GLN A 44 1.57 -10.32 -19.07
CA GLN A 44 2.09 -9.07 -19.63
C GLN A 44 3.47 -8.73 -19.05
N VAL A 45 3.61 -8.74 -17.72
CA VAL A 45 4.90 -8.43 -17.06
C VAL A 45 5.96 -9.51 -17.35
N ALA A 46 5.56 -10.77 -17.49
CA ALA A 46 6.44 -11.86 -17.91
C ALA A 46 7.04 -11.64 -19.30
N ALA A 47 6.45 -10.80 -20.15
CA ALA A 47 7.05 -10.42 -21.43
C ALA A 47 8.37 -9.65 -21.26
N HIS A 48 8.55 -8.91 -20.16
CA HIS A 48 9.78 -8.16 -19.87
C HIS A 48 10.97 -9.12 -19.73
N TYR A 49 10.75 -10.27 -19.05
CA TYR A 49 11.74 -11.32 -18.88
C TYR A 49 12.16 -11.99 -20.20
N LYS A 50 11.27 -12.07 -21.20
CA LYS A 50 11.59 -12.68 -22.49
C LYS A 50 12.72 -11.96 -23.23
N ARG A 51 12.82 -10.63 -23.08
CA ARG A 51 13.89 -9.82 -23.69
C ARG A 51 15.28 -10.17 -23.13
N PHE A 52 15.32 -10.80 -21.95
CA PHE A 52 16.52 -11.24 -21.25
C PHE A 52 16.64 -12.78 -21.18
N GLY A 53 15.96 -13.50 -22.07
CA GLY A 53 16.02 -14.97 -22.11
C GLY A 53 15.37 -15.65 -20.91
N GLY A 54 14.52 -14.96 -20.16
CA GLY A 54 13.83 -15.49 -18.98
C GLY A 54 14.66 -15.54 -17.70
N VAL A 55 15.93 -15.11 -17.75
CA VAL A 55 16.87 -15.21 -16.63
C VAL A 55 16.99 -13.86 -15.93
N SER A 56 16.79 -13.83 -14.62
CA SER A 56 17.05 -12.62 -13.82
C SER A 56 18.54 -12.47 -13.51
N PRO A 57 19.14 -11.27 -13.70
CA PRO A 57 20.56 -11.07 -13.41
C PRO A 57 20.90 -11.16 -11.92
N ILE A 58 19.90 -11.10 -11.02
CA ILE A 58 20.11 -11.09 -9.58
C ILE A 58 20.81 -12.36 -9.08
N ASN A 59 20.52 -13.53 -9.67
CA ASN A 59 21.10 -14.79 -9.23
C ASN A 59 22.60 -14.86 -9.52
N ALA A 60 23.01 -14.44 -10.72
CA ALA A 60 24.43 -14.33 -11.09
C ALA A 60 25.14 -13.28 -10.23
N CYS A 61 24.49 -12.15 -9.93
CA CYS A 61 25.03 -11.14 -9.03
C CYS A 61 25.26 -11.69 -7.61
N ASN A 62 24.28 -12.42 -7.05
CA ASN A 62 24.39 -13.05 -5.74
C ASN A 62 25.52 -14.09 -5.69
N GLN A 63 25.62 -14.96 -6.69
CA GLN A 63 26.72 -15.93 -6.78
C GLN A 63 28.08 -15.24 -6.79
N ARG A 64 28.19 -14.12 -7.52
CA ARG A 64 29.43 -13.34 -7.55
C ARG A 64 29.71 -12.66 -6.21
N LEU A 65 28.71 -12.05 -5.59
CA LEU A 65 28.82 -11.44 -4.27
C LEU A 65 29.24 -12.47 -3.21
N ILE A 66 28.70 -13.69 -3.24
CA ILE A 66 29.11 -14.78 -2.34
C ILE A 66 30.59 -15.12 -2.56
N ALA A 67 31.04 -15.23 -3.81
CA ALA A 67 32.44 -15.52 -4.12
C ALA A 67 33.39 -14.41 -3.62
N ASP A 68 33.06 -13.15 -3.88
CA ASP A 68 33.87 -12.00 -3.48
C ASP A 68 33.86 -11.83 -1.94
N LEU A 69 32.71 -12.02 -1.29
CA LEU A 69 32.57 -12.02 0.17
C LEU A 69 33.40 -13.14 0.80
N SER A 70 33.33 -14.36 0.26
CA SER A 70 34.12 -15.51 0.74
C SER A 70 35.62 -15.26 0.60
N ALA A 71 36.05 -14.65 -0.51
CA ALA A 71 37.44 -14.30 -0.73
C ALA A 71 37.93 -13.24 0.27
N GLU A 72 37.12 -12.21 0.54
CA GLU A 72 37.45 -11.17 1.51
C GLU A 72 37.49 -11.70 2.95
N LEU A 73 36.52 -12.55 3.32
CA LEU A 73 36.51 -13.26 4.61
C LEU A 73 37.79 -14.10 4.79
N ALA A 74 38.15 -14.90 3.79
CA ALA A 74 39.37 -15.70 3.81
C ALA A 74 40.63 -14.82 3.91
N ARG A 75 40.67 -13.69 3.19
CA ARG A 75 41.78 -12.72 3.26
C ARG A 75 41.95 -12.14 4.67
N ARG A 76 40.86 -11.96 5.41
CA ARG A 76 40.85 -11.50 6.81
C ARG A 76 41.07 -12.63 7.83
N GLY A 77 41.18 -13.88 7.37
CA GLY A 77 41.43 -15.04 8.22
C GLY A 77 40.17 -15.75 8.72
N HIS A 78 38.99 -15.42 8.20
CA HIS A 78 37.74 -16.08 8.56
C HIS A 78 37.46 -17.26 7.62
N GLY A 79 37.46 -18.48 8.16
CA GLY A 79 37.12 -19.70 7.44
C GLY A 79 35.64 -20.10 7.55
N ILE A 80 34.74 -19.12 7.49
CA ILE A 80 33.30 -19.32 7.70
C ILE A 80 32.58 -19.58 6.36
N PRO A 81 31.72 -20.62 6.26
CA PRO A 81 30.95 -20.88 5.04
C PRO A 81 29.88 -19.80 4.81
N VAL A 82 29.62 -19.50 3.53
CA VAL A 82 28.59 -18.56 3.09
C VAL A 82 27.54 -19.33 2.28
N GLY A 83 26.34 -19.47 2.84
CA GLY A 83 25.17 -20.03 2.17
C GLY A 83 24.27 -18.95 1.54
N TRP A 84 23.21 -19.39 0.87
CA TRP A 84 22.29 -18.51 0.14
C TRP A 84 20.84 -18.96 0.28
N GLY A 85 19.95 -17.99 0.48
CA GLY A 85 18.51 -18.19 0.42
C GLY A 85 17.81 -16.98 -0.21
N ASN A 86 16.72 -17.23 -0.90
CA ASN A 86 15.92 -16.24 -1.60
C ASN A 86 14.50 -16.20 -1.06
N ARG A 87 13.88 -15.03 -1.15
CA ARG A 87 12.50 -14.80 -0.70
C ARG A 87 11.48 -15.38 -1.69
N ASN A 88 11.71 -15.16 -2.98
CA ASN A 88 10.67 -15.37 -3.99
C ASN A 88 10.98 -16.48 -5.01
N TRP A 89 12.19 -17.03 -5.03
CA TRP A 89 12.56 -18.14 -5.91
C TRP A 89 13.56 -19.06 -5.24
N HIS A 90 13.89 -20.20 -5.87
CA HIS A 90 14.88 -21.13 -5.35
C HIS A 90 16.32 -20.55 -5.39
N PRO A 91 17.24 -21.01 -4.52
CA PRO A 91 16.92 -21.73 -3.29
C PRO A 91 16.17 -20.80 -2.33
N PHE A 92 15.02 -21.22 -1.79
CA PHE A 92 14.24 -20.43 -0.85
C PHE A 92 14.98 -20.28 0.48
N VAL A 93 14.57 -19.29 1.30
CA VAL A 93 15.12 -19.08 2.67
C VAL A 93 15.15 -20.39 3.48
N ALA A 94 14.07 -21.16 3.44
CA ALA A 94 13.99 -22.45 4.14
C ALA A 94 14.96 -23.51 3.58
N GLU A 95 15.21 -23.51 2.27
CA GLU A 95 16.14 -24.47 1.64
C GLU A 95 17.58 -24.13 2.02
N GLY A 96 17.96 -22.85 1.93
CA GLY A 96 19.29 -22.37 2.33
C GLY A 96 19.57 -22.57 3.82
N LEU A 97 18.58 -22.31 4.69
CA LEU A 97 18.70 -22.57 6.12
C LEU A 97 18.82 -24.07 6.42
N ASP A 98 18.04 -24.92 5.73
CA ASP A 98 18.13 -26.37 5.88
C ASP A 98 19.50 -26.90 5.48
N GLU A 99 20.06 -26.44 4.35
CA GLU A 99 21.40 -26.81 3.89
C GLU A 99 22.48 -26.44 4.92
N LEU A 100 22.45 -25.20 5.43
CA LEU A 100 23.39 -24.75 6.46
C LEU A 100 23.25 -25.56 7.77
N ALA A 101 22.03 -25.86 8.19
CA ALA A 101 21.77 -26.66 9.39
C ALA A 101 22.25 -28.11 9.22
N GLN A 102 22.08 -28.71 8.04
CA GLN A 102 22.62 -30.03 7.70
C GLN A 102 24.15 -30.05 7.72
N ALA A 103 24.79 -28.96 7.28
CA ALA A 103 26.23 -28.78 7.35
C ALA A 103 26.75 -28.54 8.79
N GLY A 104 25.86 -28.48 9.79
CA GLY A 104 26.20 -28.36 11.20
C GLY A 104 26.10 -26.94 11.77
N ALA A 105 25.67 -25.95 10.99
CA ALA A 105 25.54 -24.59 11.47
C ALA A 105 24.41 -24.47 12.50
N ARG A 106 24.66 -23.80 13.62
CA ARG A 106 23.68 -23.54 14.69
C ARG A 106 23.56 -22.06 15.00
N ARG A 107 24.60 -21.28 14.77
CA ARG A 107 24.56 -19.81 14.82
C ARG A 107 24.83 -19.26 13.43
N ILE A 108 23.80 -18.74 12.79
CA ILE A 108 23.85 -18.27 11.40
C ILE A 108 23.71 -16.75 11.38
N LEU A 109 24.68 -16.06 10.77
CA LEU A 109 24.64 -14.62 10.57
C LEU A 109 24.07 -14.28 9.19
N VAL A 110 22.91 -13.63 9.16
CA VAL A 110 22.17 -13.29 7.95
C VAL A 110 22.55 -11.90 7.45
N LEU A 111 22.91 -11.85 6.17
CA LEU A 111 23.20 -10.64 5.41
C LEU A 111 22.12 -10.46 4.32
N PRO A 112 21.12 -9.58 4.52
CA PRO A 112 20.17 -9.22 3.46
C PRO A 112 20.86 -8.47 2.31
N THR A 113 20.44 -8.69 1.06
CA THR A 113 20.91 -7.90 -0.09
C THR A 113 20.23 -6.54 -0.23
N SER A 114 19.22 -6.26 0.60
CA SER A 114 18.66 -4.91 0.72
C SER A 114 19.48 -4.08 1.70
N ALA A 115 20.09 -2.99 1.22
CA ALA A 115 20.93 -2.11 2.03
C ALA A 115 20.13 -1.12 2.89
N TYR A 116 18.89 -0.83 2.50
CA TYR A 116 18.03 0.22 3.04
C TYR A 116 16.90 -0.35 3.91
N ALA A 117 16.49 0.41 4.91
CA ALA A 117 15.39 0.04 5.81
C ALA A 117 14.05 0.57 5.30
N SER A 118 13.12 -0.35 5.08
CA SER A 118 11.68 -0.12 4.86
C SER A 118 10.94 -1.42 5.20
N TYR A 119 9.60 -1.47 5.10
CA TYR A 119 8.89 -2.74 5.26
C TYR A 119 9.41 -3.81 4.29
N SER A 120 9.36 -3.54 2.98
CA SER A 120 9.77 -4.50 1.94
C SER A 120 11.28 -4.77 1.92
N GLY A 121 12.09 -3.78 2.32
CA GLY A 121 13.56 -3.86 2.32
C GLY A 121 14.18 -4.40 3.61
N CYS A 122 13.43 -4.49 4.72
CA CYS A 122 14.00 -4.85 6.02
C CYS A 122 13.08 -5.73 6.89
N ARG A 123 11.84 -5.30 7.14
CA ARG A 123 10.88 -6.06 7.99
C ARG A 123 10.49 -7.37 7.34
N GLN A 124 10.14 -7.33 6.06
CA GLN A 124 9.66 -8.50 5.33
C GLN A 124 10.72 -9.61 5.25
N TYR A 125 12.00 -9.23 5.07
CA TYR A 125 13.13 -10.17 5.16
C TYR A 125 13.20 -10.90 6.52
N ARG A 126 12.81 -10.24 7.63
CA ARG A 126 12.72 -10.89 8.96
C ARG A 126 11.49 -11.80 9.07
N GLU A 127 10.38 -11.42 8.44
CA GLU A 127 9.17 -12.24 8.37
C GLU A 127 9.44 -13.52 7.59
N ASP A 128 10.17 -13.44 6.47
CA ASP A 128 10.58 -14.61 5.68
C ASP A 128 11.49 -15.56 6.48
N LEU A 129 12.42 -15.02 7.29
CA LEU A 129 13.23 -15.82 8.21
C LEU A 129 12.36 -16.49 9.29
N ALA A 130 11.35 -15.80 9.81
CA ALA A 130 10.43 -16.36 10.81
C ALA A 130 9.54 -17.46 10.22
N GLU A 131 9.05 -17.30 8.98
CA GLU A 131 8.31 -18.32 8.24
C GLU A 131 9.18 -19.56 8.01
N ALA A 132 10.42 -19.37 7.54
CA ALA A 132 11.37 -20.47 7.35
C ALA A 132 11.73 -21.18 8.67
N ALA A 133 11.94 -20.43 9.76
CA ALA A 133 12.18 -20.98 11.09
C ALA A 133 11.00 -21.84 11.58
N ALA A 134 9.76 -21.39 11.33
CA ALA A 134 8.56 -22.15 11.68
C ALA A 134 8.45 -23.43 10.84
N ALA A 135 8.71 -23.36 9.53
CA ALA A 135 8.64 -24.51 8.62
C ALA A 135 9.67 -25.61 8.96
N LEU A 136 10.83 -25.22 9.49
CA LEU A 136 11.93 -26.12 9.82
C LEU A 136 11.93 -26.61 11.28
N ARG A 137 11.00 -26.12 12.11
CA ARG A 137 10.96 -26.40 13.55
C ARG A 137 10.85 -27.89 13.89
N GLU A 138 10.09 -28.66 13.12
CA GLU A 138 9.96 -30.11 13.35
C GLU A 138 11.26 -30.87 13.11
N LYS A 139 12.10 -30.37 12.19
CA LYS A 139 13.35 -31.02 11.78
C LYS A 139 14.52 -30.62 12.66
N TRP A 140 14.65 -29.33 12.99
CA TRP A 140 15.83 -28.77 13.65
C TRP A 140 15.57 -28.26 15.07
N GLY A 141 14.34 -28.34 15.57
CA GLY A 141 13.99 -27.85 16.90
C GLY A 141 13.71 -26.34 16.93
N ALA A 142 13.99 -25.70 18.06
CA ALA A 142 13.72 -24.28 18.28
C ALA A 142 14.70 -23.41 17.47
N ILE A 143 14.22 -22.84 16.37
CA ILE A 143 14.94 -21.83 15.56
C ILE A 143 14.42 -20.44 15.96
N VAL A 144 15.32 -19.54 16.37
CA VAL A 144 14.95 -18.20 16.86
C VAL A 144 15.72 -17.09 16.15
N LEU A 145 15.08 -15.94 15.97
CA LEU A 145 15.78 -14.71 15.61
C LEU A 145 16.48 -14.16 16.86
N GLY A 146 17.76 -13.82 16.76
CA GLY A 146 18.57 -13.37 17.90
C GLY A 146 18.23 -11.97 18.42
N ALA A 147 18.44 -11.78 19.73
CA ALA A 147 18.36 -10.49 20.43
C ALA A 147 19.69 -9.71 20.32
N GLU A 148 19.78 -8.50 20.89
CA GLU A 148 20.99 -7.65 20.78
C GLU A 148 22.21 -8.41 21.31
N ASP A 149 22.06 -9.05 22.47
CA ASP A 149 22.98 -10.03 23.02
C ASP A 149 22.49 -11.44 22.67
N SER A 150 22.95 -11.99 21.54
CA SER A 150 22.55 -13.35 21.11
C SER A 150 23.28 -14.46 21.89
N ALA A 151 24.00 -14.11 22.95
CA ALA A 151 24.54 -15.04 23.95
C ALA A 151 23.45 -15.58 24.92
N ASP A 152 22.25 -14.97 24.93
CA ASP A 152 21.28 -15.13 26.02
C ASP A 152 20.11 -16.10 25.75
N ASN A 153 20.15 -16.91 24.69
CA ASN A 153 19.13 -17.92 24.44
C ASN A 153 19.68 -19.36 24.52
N PRO A 154 19.88 -19.90 25.74
CA PRO A 154 20.42 -21.24 25.95
C PRO A 154 19.48 -22.37 25.49
N ASP A 155 18.21 -22.05 25.23
CA ASP A 155 17.17 -23.03 24.90
C ASP A 155 16.88 -23.12 23.38
N ALA A 156 17.59 -22.36 22.55
CA ALA A 156 17.46 -22.41 21.09
C ALA A 156 18.42 -23.43 20.47
N ASP A 157 17.91 -24.25 19.55
CA ASP A 157 18.72 -25.19 18.75
C ASP A 157 19.47 -24.46 17.64
N ILE A 158 18.85 -23.44 17.03
CA ILE A 158 19.46 -22.59 16.00
C ILE A 158 19.14 -21.11 16.27
N ILE A 159 20.15 -20.25 16.16
CA ILE A 159 20.05 -18.80 16.31
C ILE A 159 20.36 -18.14 14.96
N LEU A 160 19.44 -17.29 14.52
CA LEU A 160 19.57 -16.48 13.31
C LEU A 160 19.77 -15.02 13.71
N ASP A 161 20.98 -14.50 13.54
CA ASP A 161 21.28 -13.08 13.74
C ASP A 161 21.22 -12.34 12.41
N LYS A 162 20.74 -11.09 12.39
CA LYS A 162 20.78 -10.24 11.20
C LYS A 162 21.77 -9.12 11.39
N VAL A 163 22.43 -8.67 10.32
CA VAL A 163 23.17 -7.41 10.33
C VAL A 163 22.23 -6.19 10.26
N ARG A 164 22.73 -5.03 10.69
CA ARG A 164 22.06 -3.73 10.48
C ARG A 164 22.01 -3.35 8.99
N PRO A 165 21.09 -2.46 8.58
CA PRO A 165 21.20 -1.72 7.32
C PRO A 165 22.60 -1.11 7.12
N TYR A 166 23.08 -1.16 5.88
CA TYR A 166 24.48 -0.86 5.53
C TYR A 166 24.65 0.14 4.38
N TYR A 167 23.56 0.83 3.99
CA TYR A 167 23.60 1.93 3.01
C TYR A 167 24.59 3.04 3.38
N SER A 168 24.87 3.23 4.68
CA SER A 168 25.72 4.31 5.20
C SER A 168 27.19 3.91 5.38
N THR A 169 27.62 2.74 4.88
CA THR A 169 29.00 2.29 5.03
C THR A 169 29.99 3.05 4.12
N PRO A 170 31.27 3.20 4.53
CA PRO A 170 32.29 3.83 3.69
C PRO A 170 32.49 3.15 2.33
N GLY A 171 32.40 1.81 2.29
CA GLY A 171 32.49 1.03 1.07
C GLY A 171 31.34 1.29 0.10
N MET A 172 30.10 1.40 0.60
CA MET A 172 28.94 1.79 -0.21
C MET A 172 29.18 3.16 -0.87
N ALA A 173 29.53 4.17 -0.08
CA ALA A 173 29.78 5.52 -0.58
C ALA A 173 30.91 5.56 -1.62
N SER A 174 32.03 4.89 -1.34
CA SER A 174 33.17 4.84 -2.25
C SER A 174 32.83 4.15 -3.57
N ALA A 175 32.10 3.03 -3.51
CA ALA A 175 31.66 2.30 -4.70
C ALA A 175 30.71 3.14 -5.57
N GLN A 176 29.75 3.85 -4.95
CA GLN A 176 28.86 4.76 -5.66
C GLN A 176 29.63 5.91 -6.34
N ILE A 177 30.63 6.50 -5.66
CA ILE A 177 31.47 7.55 -6.26
C ILE A 177 32.21 7.02 -7.49
N VAL A 178 32.75 5.80 -7.42
CA VAL A 178 33.46 5.17 -8.54
C VAL A 178 32.53 4.89 -9.72
N SER A 179 31.34 4.34 -9.47
CA SER A 179 30.38 4.02 -10.53
C SER A 179 29.84 5.28 -11.22
N VAL A 180 29.49 6.31 -10.44
CA VAL A 180 29.06 7.62 -10.96
C VAL A 180 30.16 8.27 -11.80
N ARG A 181 31.41 8.26 -11.31
CA ARG A 181 32.54 8.83 -12.06
C ARG A 181 32.72 8.15 -13.41
N ARG A 182 32.65 6.80 -13.44
CA ARG A 182 32.77 6.03 -14.68
C ARG A 182 31.68 6.38 -15.69
N ALA A 183 30.42 6.45 -15.26
CA ALA A 183 29.30 6.81 -16.13
C ALA A 183 29.43 8.25 -16.66
N TRP A 184 29.84 9.19 -15.80
CA TRP A 184 30.10 10.56 -16.20
C TRP A 184 31.23 10.67 -17.23
N GLU A 185 32.36 10.02 -16.98
CA GLU A 185 33.50 9.97 -17.91
C GLU A 185 33.11 9.35 -19.26
N ALA A 186 32.20 8.37 -19.28
CA ALA A 186 31.69 7.75 -20.50
C ALA A 186 30.83 8.72 -21.35
N LEU A 187 30.01 9.56 -20.73
CA LEU A 187 29.31 10.64 -21.46
C LEU A 187 30.29 11.70 -21.97
N ALA A 188 31.21 12.14 -21.12
CA ALA A 188 32.22 13.13 -21.49
C ALA A 188 33.06 12.64 -22.70
N ALA A 189 33.46 11.37 -22.70
CA ALA A 189 34.21 10.75 -23.80
C ALA A 189 33.41 10.67 -25.11
N ARG A 190 32.07 10.68 -25.05
CA ARG A 190 31.18 10.78 -26.22
C ARG A 190 31.01 12.22 -26.73
N GLY A 191 31.70 13.19 -26.14
CA GLY A 191 31.63 14.60 -26.53
C GLY A 191 30.42 15.34 -25.98
N VAL A 192 29.73 14.76 -24.99
CA VAL A 192 28.65 15.45 -24.27
C VAL A 192 29.25 16.59 -23.45
N ASP A 193 28.65 17.77 -23.57
CA ASP A 193 29.05 18.94 -22.77
C ASP A 193 28.80 18.65 -21.29
N VAL A 194 29.88 18.53 -20.54
CA VAL A 194 29.85 18.16 -19.13
C VAL A 194 29.24 19.22 -18.23
N ASP A 195 28.89 20.42 -18.72
CA ASP A 195 28.22 21.48 -17.92
C ASP A 195 26.70 21.35 -17.89
N GLY A 196 26.11 20.64 -18.85
CA GLY A 196 24.67 20.37 -18.91
C GLY A 196 24.25 18.96 -18.50
N ILE A 197 25.19 18.11 -18.05
CA ILE A 197 24.87 16.76 -17.57
C ILE A 197 24.13 16.86 -16.22
N ARG A 198 23.01 16.14 -16.09
CA ARG A 198 22.25 15.98 -14.86
C ARG A 198 22.57 14.66 -14.16
N LEU A 199 22.75 14.69 -12.83
CA LEU A 199 22.84 13.50 -11.99
C LEU A 199 21.45 13.12 -11.47
N ILE A 200 20.97 11.94 -11.84
CA ILE A 200 19.64 11.45 -11.47
C ILE A 200 19.81 10.16 -10.67
N PHE A 201 19.59 10.22 -9.37
CA PHE A 201 19.60 9.06 -8.49
C PHE A 201 18.25 8.36 -8.53
N VAL A 202 18.25 7.03 -8.69
CA VAL A 202 17.04 6.22 -8.83
C VAL A 202 16.99 5.13 -7.78
N THR A 203 15.83 4.98 -7.17
CA THR A 203 15.52 3.91 -6.22
C THR A 203 14.14 3.32 -6.50
N HIS A 204 13.82 2.18 -5.91
CA HIS A 204 12.50 1.57 -6.09
C HIS A 204 11.42 2.46 -5.46
N SER A 205 10.34 2.74 -6.18
CA SER A 205 9.20 3.44 -5.58
C SER A 205 8.56 2.55 -4.53
N ILE A 206 8.12 3.11 -3.41
CA ILE A 206 7.30 2.38 -2.42
C ILE A 206 5.99 3.14 -2.19
N PRO A 207 4.92 2.47 -1.71
CA PRO A 207 3.73 3.18 -1.28
C PRO A 207 4.06 4.27 -0.25
N VAL A 208 3.41 5.43 -0.32
CA VAL A 208 3.63 6.54 0.62
C VAL A 208 3.35 6.10 2.06
N SER A 209 2.40 5.18 2.27
CA SER A 209 2.14 4.57 3.58
C SER A 209 3.30 3.69 4.08
N MET A 210 4.05 3.07 3.17
CA MET A 210 5.27 2.33 3.50
C MET A 210 6.41 3.26 3.89
N GLU A 211 6.56 4.38 3.17
CA GLU A 211 7.52 5.43 3.52
C GLU A 211 7.22 5.98 4.92
N ALA A 212 5.96 6.32 5.21
CA ALA A 212 5.55 6.78 6.53
C ALA A 212 5.84 5.75 7.65
N GLY A 213 5.74 4.45 7.35
CA GLY A 213 6.05 3.37 8.30
C GLY A 213 7.53 2.98 8.39
N SER A 214 8.42 3.63 7.63
CA SER A 214 9.86 3.31 7.59
C SER A 214 10.67 3.96 8.71
N SER A 215 10.09 4.93 9.43
CA SER A 215 10.69 5.62 10.58
C SER A 215 9.62 5.89 11.64
N PRO A 216 9.96 5.87 12.95
CA PRO A 216 9.04 6.26 14.01
C PRO A 216 8.72 7.76 14.03
N PHE A 217 9.45 8.56 13.25
CA PHE A 217 9.21 10.00 13.13
C PHE A 217 8.23 10.28 11.98
N PRO A 218 7.25 11.19 12.19
CA PRO A 218 6.26 11.49 11.17
C PRO A 218 6.93 12.00 9.89
N PHE A 219 6.70 11.28 8.80
CA PHE A 219 7.05 11.70 7.46
C PHE A 219 6.28 12.98 7.12
N ARG A 220 6.98 14.03 6.70
CA ARG A 220 6.37 15.21 6.07
C ARG A 220 6.51 15.01 4.56
N PRO A 221 5.46 14.61 3.83
CA PRO A 221 5.51 14.63 2.38
C PRO A 221 5.71 16.08 1.96
N SER A 222 6.90 16.44 1.49
CA SER A 222 7.10 17.68 0.76
C SER A 222 6.41 17.55 -0.59
N ILE A 223 5.15 17.94 -0.63
CA ILE A 223 4.40 18.12 -1.89
C ILE A 223 4.99 19.30 -2.71
N ASP A 224 5.99 20.02 -2.17
CA ASP A 224 6.58 21.22 -2.77
C ASP A 224 8.07 21.11 -3.16
N GLU A 225 8.58 19.95 -3.60
CA GLU A 225 9.95 19.91 -4.17
C GLU A 225 10.04 20.52 -5.59
N ALA A 226 8.91 20.69 -6.29
CA ALA A 226 8.85 21.46 -7.53
C ALA A 226 9.15 22.97 -7.34
N VAL A 227 9.16 23.49 -6.10
CA VAL A 227 9.39 24.93 -5.81
C VAL A 227 10.81 25.21 -5.30
N ALA A 228 11.55 24.20 -4.82
CA ALA A 228 12.91 24.36 -4.29
C ALA A 228 13.99 24.64 -5.36
N ALA A 229 13.63 24.55 -6.64
CA ALA A 229 14.51 24.95 -7.76
C ALA A 229 14.73 26.47 -7.88
N SER A 230 14.03 27.30 -7.09
CA SER A 230 14.12 28.77 -7.22
C SER A 230 14.12 29.55 -5.89
N GLY A 231 15.05 29.25 -4.97
CA GLY A 231 15.38 30.23 -3.93
C GLY A 231 16.02 29.69 -2.65
N GLY A 232 17.20 30.23 -2.31
CA GLY A 232 17.74 30.43 -0.95
C GLY A 232 17.54 29.32 0.09
N ARG A 233 18.55 28.45 0.22
CA ARG A 233 18.68 27.45 1.30
C ARG A 233 18.76 28.11 2.68
N ALA A 234 17.87 27.73 3.59
CA ALA A 234 18.04 27.93 5.03
C ALA A 234 18.57 26.63 5.66
N GLU A 235 19.69 26.73 6.38
CA GLU A 235 20.28 25.62 7.15
C GLU A 235 19.30 25.13 8.23
N GLN A 236 18.84 23.89 8.14
CA GLN A 236 18.19 23.21 9.27
C GLN A 236 19.26 22.56 10.15
N GLN A 237 19.53 23.19 11.29
CA GLN A 237 20.29 22.59 12.38
C GLN A 237 19.53 21.37 12.93
N GLY A 238 20.24 20.25 13.08
CA GLY A 238 19.72 19.01 13.63
C GLY A 238 19.09 19.22 15.01
N SER A 239 17.79 18.95 15.09
CA SER A 239 17.05 18.88 16.34
C SER A 239 17.40 17.55 17.02
N GLU A 240 18.09 17.60 18.17
CA GLU A 240 18.14 16.51 19.14
C GLU A 240 16.71 16.24 19.68
N ALA A 241 15.94 15.44 18.96
CA ALA A 241 14.64 14.95 19.42
C ALA A 241 14.81 13.51 19.91
N SER A 242 14.92 13.35 21.24
CA SER A 242 14.73 12.04 21.88
C SER A 242 13.24 11.74 22.00
N SER A 243 12.77 10.65 21.42
CA SER A 243 11.41 10.14 21.67
C SER A 243 11.27 9.66 23.13
N PRO A 244 10.08 9.77 23.76
CA PRO A 244 9.83 9.30 25.13
C PRO A 244 10.08 7.78 25.32
N ALA A 245 10.17 7.03 24.23
CA ALA A 245 10.40 5.59 24.17
C ALA A 245 11.88 5.16 24.11
N GLY A 246 12.84 6.10 24.12
CA GLY A 246 14.27 5.76 24.11
C GLY A 246 14.82 5.27 22.75
N THR A 247 14.07 5.47 21.66
CA THR A 247 14.49 5.09 20.31
C THR A 247 15.66 5.98 19.83
N PRO A 248 16.77 5.42 19.33
CA PRO A 248 17.92 6.21 18.86
C PRO A 248 17.55 7.16 17.71
N THR A 249 18.20 8.33 17.66
CA THR A 249 18.05 9.39 16.63
C THR A 249 18.49 8.97 15.21
N THR A 250 18.82 7.70 15.01
CA THR A 250 19.39 7.15 13.77
C THR A 250 18.36 6.56 12.82
N GLU A 251 17.10 6.43 13.25
CA GLU A 251 16.00 5.83 12.47
C GLU A 251 15.33 6.86 11.56
N ILE A 252 15.95 7.12 10.42
CA ILE A 252 15.41 8.01 9.39
C ILE A 252 14.62 7.25 8.32
N SER A 253 13.69 7.93 7.66
CA SER A 253 12.78 7.32 6.69
C SER A 253 13.52 6.78 5.45
N TYR A 254 12.87 5.92 4.66
CA TYR A 254 13.49 5.29 3.49
C TYR A 254 13.97 6.34 2.48
N VAL A 255 13.19 7.39 2.19
CA VAL A 255 13.67 8.51 1.35
C VAL A 255 14.85 9.25 2.00
N ALA A 256 14.77 9.55 3.30
CA ALA A 256 15.85 10.24 4.01
C ALA A 256 17.17 9.46 4.01
N GLN A 257 17.14 8.13 4.01
CA GLN A 257 18.35 7.29 3.88
C GLN A 257 19.08 7.53 2.55
N HIS A 258 18.33 7.69 1.45
CA HIS A 258 18.91 7.95 0.13
C HIS A 258 19.52 9.35 0.07
N HIS A 259 18.80 10.38 0.50
CA HIS A 259 19.34 11.74 0.56
C HIS A 259 20.59 11.82 1.44
N ALA A 260 20.59 11.17 2.61
CA ALA A 260 21.75 11.17 3.49
C ALA A 260 23.00 10.54 2.84
N LEU A 261 22.84 9.49 2.03
CA LEU A 261 23.94 8.92 1.26
C LEU A 261 24.37 9.85 0.12
N ILE A 262 23.43 10.41 -0.64
CA ILE A 262 23.71 11.36 -1.72
C ILE A 262 24.51 12.54 -1.17
N GLU A 263 24.02 13.17 -0.11
CA GLU A 263 24.69 14.31 0.54
C GLU A 263 26.09 13.97 1.02
N ALA A 264 26.32 12.75 1.54
CA ALA A 264 27.63 12.30 1.96
C ALA A 264 28.62 12.12 0.79
N ILE A 265 28.16 11.67 -0.39
CA ILE A 265 29.04 11.45 -1.56
C ILE A 265 29.23 12.70 -2.42
N MET A 266 28.30 13.65 -2.40
CA MET A 266 28.32 14.82 -3.27
C MET A 266 29.59 15.69 -3.17
N PRO A 267 30.18 15.96 -1.99
CA PRO A 267 31.44 16.70 -1.89
C PRO A 267 32.57 16.04 -2.67
N GLU A 268 32.67 14.71 -2.58
CA GLU A 268 33.70 13.94 -3.28
C GLU A 268 33.40 13.86 -4.78
N LEU A 269 32.13 13.69 -5.18
CA LEU A 269 31.71 13.77 -6.58
C LEU A 269 32.10 15.11 -7.21
N ARG A 270 31.81 16.23 -6.55
CA ARG A 270 32.23 17.57 -7.02
C ARG A 270 33.75 17.64 -7.23
N ARG A 271 34.51 17.06 -6.30
CA ARG A 271 35.97 17.04 -6.34
C ARG A 271 36.50 16.19 -7.50
N VAL A 272 36.01 14.97 -7.67
CA VAL A 272 36.51 14.03 -8.69
C VAL A 272 36.02 14.35 -10.10
N LEU A 273 34.84 14.96 -10.22
CA LEU A 273 34.29 15.42 -11.51
C LEU A 273 34.78 16.83 -11.88
N GLY A 274 35.41 17.55 -10.96
CA GLY A 274 35.95 18.89 -11.20
C GLY A 274 34.88 19.96 -11.39
N ARG A 275 33.67 19.75 -10.85
CA ARG A 275 32.50 20.62 -11.05
C ARG A 275 31.90 21.02 -9.71
N ALA A 276 31.89 22.32 -9.42
CA ALA A 276 31.37 22.84 -8.15
C ALA A 276 29.84 22.69 -8.04
N ASP A 277 29.14 22.89 -9.15
CA ASP A 277 27.68 22.77 -9.24
C ASP A 277 27.28 21.57 -10.12
N LEU A 278 26.94 20.46 -9.46
CA LEU A 278 26.47 19.24 -10.12
C LEU A 278 24.94 19.16 -10.16
N GLY A 279 24.23 19.79 -9.21
CA GLY A 279 22.85 19.43 -8.89
C GLY A 279 22.67 17.93 -8.59
N TYR A 280 21.48 17.53 -8.16
CA TYR A 280 21.03 16.14 -8.25
C TYR A 280 19.52 16.09 -8.08
N ASP A 281 18.91 15.01 -8.55
CA ASP A 281 17.52 14.65 -8.25
C ASP A 281 17.46 13.21 -7.74
N LEU A 282 16.51 12.95 -6.85
CA LEU A 282 16.13 11.59 -6.44
C LEU A 282 14.77 11.29 -7.05
N VAL A 283 14.71 10.24 -7.86
CA VAL A 283 13.49 9.79 -8.54
C VAL A 283 13.29 8.30 -8.34
N TYR A 284 12.15 7.79 -8.79
CA TYR A 284 11.72 6.43 -8.49
C TYR A 284 11.47 5.60 -9.75
N CYS A 285 11.49 4.28 -9.60
CA CYS A 285 11.13 3.34 -10.65
C CYS A 285 10.24 2.21 -10.11
N SER A 286 9.83 1.29 -10.99
CA SER A 286 9.23 0.00 -10.61
C SER A 286 7.94 0.11 -9.79
N ARG A 287 7.09 1.09 -10.10
CA ARG A 287 5.77 1.24 -9.46
C ARG A 287 4.89 0.02 -9.76
N SER A 288 4.80 -0.90 -8.78
CA SER A 288 4.08 -2.17 -8.91
C SER A 288 2.92 -2.23 -7.90
N GLY A 289 1.88 -1.42 -8.10
CA GLY A 289 0.74 -1.34 -7.21
C GLY A 289 -0.56 -1.04 -7.95
N PRO A 290 -1.70 -1.21 -7.27
CA PRO A 290 -2.98 -0.85 -7.88
C PRO A 290 -3.02 0.68 -8.09
N PRO A 291 -3.66 1.19 -9.15
CA PRO A 291 -3.57 2.60 -9.56
C PRO A 291 -3.89 3.63 -8.45
N GLN A 292 -4.76 3.26 -7.52
CA GLN A 292 -5.21 4.09 -6.39
C GLN A 292 -4.21 4.17 -5.23
N ALA A 293 -3.24 3.27 -5.14
CA ALA A 293 -2.18 3.43 -4.16
C ALA A 293 -1.34 4.64 -4.54
N ARG A 294 -1.07 5.53 -3.57
CA ARG A 294 -0.09 6.61 -3.73
C ARG A 294 1.31 6.03 -3.55
N TRP A 295 2.16 6.24 -4.53
CA TRP A 295 3.56 5.79 -4.54
C TRP A 295 4.48 7.01 -4.48
N LEU A 296 5.75 6.79 -4.14
CA LEU A 296 6.76 7.83 -4.24
C LEU A 296 6.98 8.21 -5.71
N GLU A 297 7.03 9.50 -5.95
CA GLU A 297 7.09 10.16 -7.26
C GLU A 297 8.20 11.24 -7.21
N PRO A 298 8.77 11.65 -8.36
CA PRO A 298 8.37 11.27 -9.73
C PRO A 298 8.96 9.93 -10.21
N ASP A 299 8.29 9.30 -11.19
CA ASP A 299 8.88 8.19 -11.96
C ASP A 299 10.03 8.72 -12.84
N ILE A 300 11.07 7.91 -13.07
CA ILE A 300 12.21 8.28 -13.91
C ILE A 300 11.81 8.69 -15.33
N ASN A 301 10.83 8.05 -15.95
CA ASN A 301 10.39 8.39 -17.31
C ASN A 301 9.66 9.74 -17.32
N ASP A 302 8.74 9.93 -16.38
CA ASP A 302 8.00 11.19 -16.22
C ASP A 302 8.97 12.34 -15.93
N PHE A 303 9.95 12.11 -15.06
CA PHE A 303 10.98 13.09 -14.74
C PHE A 303 11.86 13.44 -15.95
N LEU A 304 12.26 12.45 -16.76
CA LEU A 304 13.02 12.71 -17.99
C LEU A 304 12.23 13.57 -18.98
N GLU A 305 10.91 13.35 -19.11
CA GLU A 305 10.04 14.19 -19.95
C GLU A 305 9.91 15.62 -19.40
N GLU A 306 9.76 15.76 -18.08
CA GLU A 306 9.67 17.05 -17.40
C GLU A 306 10.93 17.89 -17.62
N ILE A 307 12.11 17.34 -17.33
CA ILE A 307 13.37 18.09 -17.47
C ILE A 307 13.73 18.38 -18.93
N ALA A 308 13.22 17.60 -19.89
CA ALA A 308 13.37 17.89 -21.31
C ALA A 308 12.50 19.07 -21.77
N ALA A 309 11.40 19.34 -21.05
CA ALA A 309 10.48 20.44 -21.35
C ALA A 309 10.93 21.77 -20.71
N ASP A 310 11.84 21.73 -19.72
CA ASP A 310 12.41 22.93 -19.11
C ASP A 310 13.32 23.70 -20.09
N THR A 311 13.46 25.01 -19.85
CA THR A 311 14.29 25.94 -20.62
C THR A 311 15.78 25.84 -20.31
N THR A 312 16.17 25.09 -19.27
CA THR A 312 17.56 24.85 -18.90
C THR A 312 18.21 23.87 -19.90
N PRO A 313 19.36 24.20 -20.51
CA PRO A 313 19.98 23.32 -21.50
C PRO A 313 20.52 22.02 -20.86
N LEU A 314 19.75 20.94 -20.98
CA LEU A 314 20.16 19.57 -20.66
C LEU A 314 21.01 19.01 -21.80
N THR A 315 22.24 18.57 -21.49
CA THR A 315 23.16 17.99 -22.49
C THR A 315 23.31 16.48 -22.34
N GLY A 316 22.94 15.92 -21.19
CA GLY A 316 22.93 14.48 -20.93
C GLY A 316 22.45 14.12 -19.53
N ALA A 317 22.23 12.83 -19.28
CA ALA A 317 21.78 12.29 -18.01
C ALA A 317 22.66 11.11 -17.56
N VAL A 318 23.22 11.22 -16.35
CA VAL A 318 23.81 10.09 -15.63
C VAL A 318 22.77 9.58 -14.64
N VAL A 319 22.31 8.34 -14.86
CA VAL A 319 21.31 7.69 -14.03
C VAL A 319 21.98 6.71 -13.06
N VAL A 320 21.74 6.86 -11.76
CA VAL A 320 22.46 6.16 -10.70
C VAL A 320 21.50 5.28 -9.91
N PRO A 321 21.56 3.94 -10.03
CA PRO A 321 20.67 3.01 -9.31
C PRO A 321 21.05 2.89 -7.82
N ILE A 322 20.95 4.00 -7.07
CA ILE A 322 21.42 4.12 -5.70
C ILE A 322 20.70 3.17 -4.72
N GLY A 323 19.44 2.85 -4.99
CA GLY A 323 18.62 1.95 -4.16
C GLY A 323 19.02 0.48 -4.22
N PHE A 324 19.94 0.12 -5.12
CA PHE A 324 20.18 -1.27 -5.50
C PHE A 324 21.66 -1.63 -5.42
N ILE A 325 21.95 -2.77 -4.81
CA ILE A 325 23.33 -3.29 -4.80
C ILE A 325 23.61 -4.18 -6.01
N CYS A 326 22.58 -4.82 -6.57
CA CYS A 326 22.69 -5.75 -7.70
C CYS A 326 21.75 -5.34 -8.83
N ASP A 327 22.21 -5.54 -10.06
CA ASP A 327 21.32 -5.55 -11.21
C ASP A 327 20.33 -6.72 -11.07
N HIS A 328 19.06 -6.39 -11.32
CA HIS A 328 17.91 -7.28 -11.31
C HIS A 328 16.91 -6.76 -12.34
N MET A 329 15.83 -7.48 -12.56
CA MET A 329 14.93 -7.23 -13.68
C MET A 329 14.35 -5.82 -13.71
N GLU A 330 14.00 -5.27 -12.55
CA GLU A 330 13.49 -3.91 -12.42
C GLU A 330 14.54 -2.85 -12.77
N VAL A 331 15.82 -3.05 -12.42
CA VAL A 331 16.90 -2.15 -12.86
C VAL A 331 17.17 -2.25 -14.35
N VAL A 332 17.33 -3.46 -14.90
CA VAL A 332 17.72 -3.61 -16.32
C VAL A 332 16.56 -3.32 -17.28
N TYR A 333 15.32 -3.56 -16.86
CA TYR A 333 14.17 -3.20 -17.66
C TYR A 333 13.87 -1.71 -17.53
N ASP A 334 13.66 -1.19 -16.32
CA ASP A 334 13.22 0.20 -16.16
C ASP A 334 14.30 1.19 -16.60
N LEU A 335 15.58 0.92 -16.31
CA LEU A 335 16.67 1.86 -16.61
C LEU A 335 17.35 1.61 -17.95
N ASP A 336 17.72 0.36 -18.25
CA ASP A 336 18.43 0.05 -19.50
C ASP A 336 17.51 -0.14 -20.71
N THR A 337 16.20 -0.28 -20.48
CA THR A 337 15.18 -0.36 -21.53
C THR A 337 14.31 0.89 -21.54
N GLU A 338 13.41 1.08 -20.58
CA GLU A 338 12.36 2.12 -20.66
C GLU A 338 12.94 3.53 -20.56
N ALA A 339 13.68 3.85 -19.50
CA ALA A 339 14.26 5.18 -19.31
C ALA A 339 15.25 5.54 -20.44
N LYS A 340 16.01 4.55 -20.92
CA LYS A 340 16.93 4.73 -22.05
C LYS A 340 16.20 4.97 -23.37
N GLU A 341 15.08 4.29 -23.62
CA GLU A 341 14.22 4.51 -24.78
C GLU A 341 13.54 5.90 -24.69
N THR A 342 13.08 6.31 -23.50
CA THR A 342 12.56 7.65 -23.23
C THR A 342 13.62 8.73 -23.49
N ALA A 343 14.81 8.60 -22.92
CA ALA A 343 15.91 9.53 -23.15
C ALA A 343 16.30 9.63 -24.63
N ALA A 344 16.34 8.50 -25.35
CA ALA A 344 16.61 8.49 -26.79
C ALA A 344 15.55 9.24 -27.60
N ARG A 345 14.26 9.07 -27.27
CA ARG A 345 13.14 9.80 -27.89
C ARG A 345 13.24 11.30 -27.65
N LEU A 346 13.69 11.71 -26.47
CA LEU A 346 13.87 13.11 -26.08
C LEU A 346 15.20 13.71 -26.59
N GLY A 347 16.08 12.89 -27.20
CA GLY A 347 17.38 13.33 -27.68
C GLY A 347 18.42 13.56 -26.57
N ILE A 348 18.23 12.96 -25.39
CA ILE A 348 19.10 13.10 -24.23
C ILE A 348 20.18 11.98 -24.26
N PRO A 349 21.48 12.32 -24.34
CA PRO A 349 22.55 11.37 -24.11
C PRO A 349 22.44 10.74 -22.71
N TYR A 350 22.29 9.42 -22.67
CA TYR A 350 22.01 8.67 -21.45
C TYR A 350 23.19 7.74 -21.10
N GLU A 351 23.54 7.66 -19.82
CA GLU A 351 24.43 6.64 -19.26
C GLU A 351 23.94 6.21 -17.87
N ARG A 352 23.86 4.90 -17.62
CA ARG A 352 23.56 4.36 -16.30
C ARG A 352 24.86 4.00 -15.58
N ALA A 353 24.96 4.33 -14.30
CA ALA A 353 26.03 3.85 -13.44
C ALA A 353 25.83 2.37 -13.04
N ASP A 354 26.94 1.65 -12.90
CA ASP A 354 26.93 0.26 -12.41
C ASP A 354 26.41 0.19 -10.96
N THR A 355 25.72 -0.90 -10.61
CA THR A 355 25.39 -1.21 -9.21
C THR A 355 26.64 -1.66 -8.42
N VAL A 356 26.61 -1.53 -7.08
CA VAL A 356 27.82 -1.60 -6.24
C VAL A 356 28.32 -3.01 -5.89
N ALA A 357 27.53 -4.07 -6.10
CA ALA A 357 27.70 -5.37 -5.42
C ALA A 357 29.09 -6.01 -5.53
N THR A 358 29.85 -5.73 -6.59
CA THR A 358 31.16 -6.36 -6.83
C THR A 358 32.33 -5.41 -6.63
N ASP A 359 32.09 -4.21 -6.12
CA ASP A 359 33.16 -3.29 -5.77
C ASP A 359 33.91 -3.80 -4.53
N PRO A 360 35.25 -3.94 -4.57
CA PRO A 360 36.02 -4.45 -3.44
C PRO A 360 35.87 -3.64 -2.15
N ALA A 361 35.69 -2.31 -2.24
CA ALA A 361 35.48 -1.48 -1.05
C ALA A 361 34.10 -1.74 -0.43
N PHE A 362 33.07 -1.93 -1.26
CA PHE A 362 31.74 -2.32 -0.80
C PHE A 362 31.77 -3.70 -0.10
N VAL A 363 32.34 -4.72 -0.75
CA VAL A 363 32.47 -6.07 -0.17
C VAL A 363 33.25 -6.04 1.15
N SER A 364 34.35 -5.28 1.20
CA SER A 364 35.12 -5.06 2.44
C SER A 364 34.25 -4.48 3.55
N SER A 365 33.41 -3.47 3.27
CA SER A 365 32.50 -2.91 4.27
C SER A 365 31.37 -3.86 4.69
N LEU A 366 30.95 -4.79 3.85
CA LEU A 366 30.03 -5.86 4.29
C LEU A 366 30.69 -6.76 5.33
N VAL A 367 31.97 -7.09 5.16
CA VAL A 367 32.72 -7.85 6.18
C VAL A 367 32.91 -7.04 7.46
N ASP A 368 33.13 -5.73 7.37
CA ASP A 368 33.15 -4.85 8.57
C ASP A 368 31.82 -4.96 9.33
N VAL A 369 30.68 -4.91 8.64
CA VAL A 369 29.34 -5.03 9.25
C VAL A 369 29.08 -6.42 9.85
N LEU A 370 29.62 -7.48 9.25
CA LEU A 370 29.56 -8.84 9.81
C LEU A 370 30.39 -8.94 11.11
N GLU A 371 31.61 -8.40 11.10
CA GLU A 371 32.50 -8.33 12.27
C GLU A 371 31.89 -7.47 13.38
N GLU A 372 31.24 -6.33 13.03
CA GLU A 372 30.47 -5.50 13.95
C GLU A 372 29.38 -6.31 14.65
N ARG A 373 28.59 -7.11 13.91
CA ARG A 373 27.54 -7.94 14.52
C ARG A 373 28.14 -9.03 15.41
N ALA A 374 29.20 -9.69 14.98
CA ALA A 374 29.88 -10.70 15.81
C ALA A 374 30.43 -10.12 17.13
N ALA A 375 30.96 -8.91 17.11
CA ALA A 375 31.39 -8.21 18.32
C ALA A 375 30.22 -7.95 19.28
N HIS A 376 29.10 -7.42 18.79
CA HIS A 376 27.89 -7.25 19.62
C HIS A 376 27.39 -8.57 20.21
N ALA A 377 27.40 -9.65 19.43
CA ALA A 377 26.98 -10.98 19.92
C ALA A 377 27.86 -11.54 21.05
N ARG A 378 29.08 -11.00 21.22
CA ARG A 378 29.98 -11.30 22.35
C ARG A 378 29.85 -10.33 23.53
N GLY A 379 28.90 -9.40 23.47
CA GLY A 379 28.73 -8.33 24.45
C GLY A 379 29.78 -7.21 24.31
N GLU A 380 30.44 -7.10 23.17
CA GLU A 380 31.37 -6.00 22.87
C GLU A 380 30.59 -4.81 22.27
N ASN A 381 31.12 -3.59 22.42
CA ASN A 381 30.55 -2.38 21.82
C ASN A 381 31.51 -1.83 20.75
N PRO A 382 31.53 -2.42 19.53
CA PRO A 382 32.41 -1.98 18.45
C PRO A 382 32.04 -0.57 17.96
N ALA A 383 33.05 0.16 17.49
CA ALA A 383 32.79 1.39 16.75
C ALA A 383 32.09 1.05 15.43
N ARG A 384 30.88 1.59 15.23
CA ARG A 384 30.08 1.39 14.02
C ARG A 384 30.29 2.58 13.09
N VAL A 385 31.01 2.36 12.00
CA VAL A 385 31.40 3.45 11.09
C VAL A 385 30.28 3.73 10.08
N THR A 386 29.86 4.99 10.00
CA THR A 386 28.93 5.49 9.00
C THR A 386 29.43 6.80 8.39
N VAL A 387 29.03 7.10 7.15
CA VAL A 387 29.43 8.33 6.45
C VAL A 387 28.34 9.40 6.39
N THR A 388 27.11 9.05 6.76
CA THR A 388 25.92 9.88 6.53
C THR A 388 25.61 10.85 7.67
N GLY A 389 26.36 10.80 8.78
CA GLY A 389 26.10 11.62 9.98
C GLY A 389 24.84 11.23 10.77
N THR A 390 23.99 10.35 10.23
CA THR A 390 22.73 9.89 10.82
C THR A 390 22.91 8.69 11.77
N GLY A 391 24.15 8.31 12.08
CA GLY A 391 24.48 7.12 12.89
C GLY A 391 24.07 5.78 12.26
N PRO A 392 24.47 4.65 12.87
CA PRO A 392 24.10 3.32 12.40
C PRO A 392 22.69 2.94 12.86
N PHE A 393 21.94 2.26 12.01
CA PHE A 393 20.68 1.62 12.42
C PHE A 393 20.93 0.54 13.48
N HIS A 394 19.88 0.22 14.23
CA HIS A 394 19.88 -0.90 15.15
C HIS A 394 20.16 -2.22 14.43
N THR A 395 20.72 -3.18 15.16
CA THR A 395 20.95 -4.53 14.63
C THR A 395 19.77 -5.46 14.94
N VAL A 396 19.03 -5.17 16.01
CA VAL A 396 17.75 -5.79 16.33
C VAL A 396 16.66 -4.74 16.17
N CYS A 397 15.75 -4.94 15.22
CA CYS A 397 14.72 -3.93 14.98
C CYS A 397 13.65 -3.94 16.08
N PRO A 398 13.32 -2.76 16.62
CA PRO A 398 12.12 -2.53 17.44
C PRO A 398 10.85 -3.07 16.77
N SER A 399 9.82 -3.34 17.56
CA SER A 399 8.52 -3.84 17.06
C SER A 399 7.79 -2.84 16.17
N ASP A 400 8.04 -1.55 16.38
CA ASP A 400 7.54 -0.42 15.61
C ASP A 400 8.46 -0.03 14.44
N CYS A 401 9.58 -0.74 14.24
CA CYS A 401 10.48 -0.44 13.15
C CYS A 401 10.17 -1.25 11.89
N CYS A 402 9.93 -0.47 10.84
CA CYS A 402 9.51 -0.83 9.49
C CYS A 402 8.15 -1.52 9.47
N LEU A 403 7.13 -0.77 9.89
CA LEU A 403 5.74 -1.25 9.91
C LEU A 403 5.26 -1.55 8.50
N SER A 404 4.49 -2.65 8.37
CA SER A 404 3.75 -2.92 7.14
C SER A 404 2.84 -1.74 6.84
N PRO A 405 2.69 -1.35 5.55
CA PRO A 405 1.56 -0.54 5.13
C PRO A 405 0.30 -1.19 5.72
N ALA A 406 -0.45 -0.46 6.52
CA ALA A 406 -1.64 -1.00 7.16
C ALA A 406 -2.54 -1.61 6.08
N HIS A 407 -2.73 -2.93 6.11
CA HIS A 407 -3.90 -3.53 5.50
C HIS A 407 -5.09 -3.12 6.37
N PRO A 408 -6.18 -2.59 5.80
CA PRO A 408 -7.42 -2.46 6.55
C PRO A 408 -7.88 -3.88 6.92
N GLY A 409 -7.70 -4.25 8.19
CA GLY A 409 -8.16 -5.52 8.74
C GLY A 409 -7.06 -6.55 8.99
N HIS A 410 -6.43 -6.46 10.16
CA HIS A 410 -6.30 -7.54 11.15
C HIS A 410 -5.27 -7.11 12.22
N PRO A 411 -5.65 -6.93 13.49
CA PRO A 411 -4.67 -6.74 14.55
C PRO A 411 -3.88 -8.05 14.76
N SER A 412 -2.55 -7.95 14.68
CA SER A 412 -1.66 -9.03 15.15
C SER A 412 -1.68 -9.03 16.69
N PRO A 413 -1.88 -10.17 17.37
CA PRO A 413 -2.01 -10.20 18.82
C PRO A 413 -0.62 -10.24 19.47
N ALA A 414 -0.09 -9.09 19.89
CA ALA A 414 1.01 -9.06 20.86
C ALA A 414 1.14 -7.70 21.56
N ALA A 415 0.51 -7.59 22.74
CA ALA A 415 1.03 -6.86 23.91
C ALA A 415 0.05 -7.01 25.08
N ALA A 416 -0.03 -8.21 25.67
CA ALA A 416 -0.57 -8.36 27.03
C ALA A 416 0.61 -8.36 28.00
N SER A 417 0.61 -7.36 28.86
CA SER A 417 1.58 -7.05 29.90
C SER A 417 1.86 -8.24 30.83
N ALA A 418 3.15 -8.47 31.10
CA ALA A 418 3.63 -9.40 32.11
C ALA A 418 3.57 -8.75 33.50
N HIS A 419 3.02 -9.47 34.49
CA HIS A 419 3.45 -9.41 35.90
C HIS A 419 3.05 -10.71 36.66
N PRO A 420 3.74 -11.04 37.78
CA PRO A 420 4.13 -12.41 38.10
C PRO A 420 3.25 -13.10 39.16
N GLY A 421 3.20 -14.44 39.15
CA GLY A 421 2.86 -15.21 40.34
C GLY A 421 2.20 -16.59 40.12
N THR A 422 2.95 -17.64 40.45
CA THR A 422 2.53 -18.96 41.00
C THR A 422 1.70 -19.94 40.15
N ALA A 423 2.30 -21.12 39.89
CA ALA A 423 1.68 -22.37 39.39
C ALA A 423 1.13 -23.22 40.57
N PRO A 424 0.62 -24.48 40.37
CA PRO A 424 0.20 -25.21 39.15
C PRO A 424 -1.20 -25.86 39.26
N HIS A 425 -1.75 -26.43 38.17
CA HIS A 425 -2.28 -27.82 38.09
C HIS A 425 -2.93 -28.17 36.71
N SER A 426 -2.46 -29.31 36.17
CA SER A 426 -2.99 -30.26 35.18
C SER A 426 -4.40 -30.09 34.55
N SER A 427 -4.50 -30.29 33.22
CA SER A 427 -4.89 -31.57 32.59
C SER A 427 -5.43 -31.41 31.14
N GLY A 428 -5.13 -32.39 30.27
CA GLY A 428 -6.01 -32.78 29.16
C GLY A 428 -5.63 -32.38 27.73
N ALA A 429 -4.88 -33.25 27.03
CA ALA A 429 -4.90 -33.34 25.56
C ALA A 429 -6.21 -34.04 25.09
N PRO A 430 -6.60 -33.88 23.81
CA PRO A 430 -6.27 -34.95 22.88
C PRO A 430 -5.88 -34.50 21.45
N ALA A 431 -5.22 -35.44 20.77
CA ALA A 431 -4.65 -35.40 19.43
C ALA A 431 -5.66 -35.25 18.28
N ARG A 432 -5.17 -34.79 17.13
CA ARG A 432 -5.80 -35.03 15.81
C ARG A 432 -4.79 -35.63 14.83
N ALA A 433 -5.27 -36.66 14.15
CA ALA A 433 -4.54 -37.54 13.25
C ALA A 433 -4.42 -36.98 11.82
N ALA A 434 -3.40 -37.47 11.14
CA ALA A 434 -3.03 -37.23 9.74
C ALA A 434 -3.99 -37.86 8.72
N GLY A 435 -3.99 -37.30 7.49
CA GLY A 435 -4.58 -37.90 6.29
C GLY A 435 -4.43 -37.01 5.04
N GLN A 436 -3.40 -37.28 4.24
CA GLN A 436 -3.15 -36.81 2.85
C GLN A 436 -4.18 -37.43 1.83
N PRO A 437 -4.01 -37.35 0.48
CA PRO A 437 -4.01 -36.18 -0.42
C PRO A 437 -4.85 -36.37 -1.74
N ALA A 438 -5.10 -35.27 -2.47
CA ALA A 438 -5.29 -35.09 -3.94
C ALA A 438 -6.43 -35.88 -4.70
N PRO A 439 -7.02 -35.41 -5.84
CA PRO A 439 -6.30 -35.09 -7.09
C PRO A 439 -6.82 -33.90 -7.95
N THR A 440 -5.95 -33.52 -8.89
CA THR A 440 -6.12 -32.64 -10.06
C THR A 440 -6.76 -33.34 -11.26
N GLN A 441 -7.52 -32.63 -12.11
CA GLN A 441 -7.55 -32.76 -13.60
C GLN A 441 -8.46 -31.66 -14.20
N GLU A 442 -7.94 -30.80 -15.09
CA GLU A 442 -8.12 -30.81 -16.57
C GLU A 442 -9.60 -30.63 -16.99
N ASP A 443 -10.01 -29.69 -17.83
CA ASP A 443 -9.49 -29.41 -19.18
C ASP A 443 -10.24 -28.21 -19.82
N SER A 444 -9.64 -27.60 -20.86
CA SER A 444 -10.25 -26.99 -22.08
C SER A 444 -11.44 -25.98 -22.00
N MET A 445 -11.56 -24.89 -22.77
CA MET A 445 -10.95 -24.44 -24.03
C MET A 445 -11.44 -23.01 -24.36
N SER A 446 -10.58 -22.27 -25.07
CA SER A 446 -10.85 -21.38 -26.22
C SER A 446 -11.50 -20.00 -26.07
N THR A 447 -10.65 -19.03 -26.42
CA THR A 447 -10.87 -17.66 -26.92
C THR A 447 -11.80 -17.54 -28.14
N PRO A 448 -12.43 -16.38 -28.38
CA PRO A 448 -12.88 -15.97 -29.71
C PRO A 448 -11.98 -14.87 -30.32
N HIS A 449 -11.61 -15.07 -31.58
CA HIS A 449 -11.07 -14.03 -32.46
C HIS A 449 -11.85 -14.06 -33.81
N PRO A 450 -11.76 -12.98 -34.60
CA PRO A 450 -12.90 -12.38 -35.31
C PRO A 450 -13.22 -13.00 -36.68
N HIS A 451 -14.46 -12.76 -37.13
CA HIS A 451 -15.01 -13.21 -38.40
C HIS A 451 -14.35 -12.57 -39.64
N ALA A 452 -14.04 -13.42 -40.63
CA ALA A 452 -14.02 -13.09 -42.06
C ALA A 452 -14.96 -14.06 -42.80
N VAL A 453 -15.67 -13.55 -43.81
CA VAL A 453 -16.83 -14.14 -44.48
C VAL A 453 -16.43 -14.99 -45.70
N VAL A 454 -16.93 -16.24 -45.81
CA VAL A 454 -17.15 -17.00 -47.08
C VAL A 454 -18.31 -18.02 -46.92
N PRO A 455 -19.17 -18.30 -47.93
CA PRO A 455 -20.52 -18.91 -47.79
C PRO A 455 -20.60 -20.46 -47.79
N PRO A 456 -21.80 -21.07 -47.64
CA PRO A 456 -22.00 -22.41 -47.07
C PRO A 456 -22.25 -23.52 -48.10
N GLU A 457 -21.83 -24.75 -47.78
CA GLU A 457 -22.47 -25.97 -48.27
C GLU A 457 -22.63 -26.99 -47.13
N GLN A 458 -23.65 -27.83 -47.30
CA GLN A 458 -24.45 -28.51 -46.28
C GLN A 458 -23.87 -29.84 -45.77
N ASN A 459 -24.49 -30.28 -44.66
CA ASN A 459 -24.99 -31.65 -44.42
C ASN A 459 -24.07 -32.62 -43.62
N PRO A 460 -24.60 -33.73 -43.06
CA PRO A 460 -25.44 -33.86 -41.85
C PRO A 460 -24.91 -34.98 -40.91
N ASP A 461 -25.75 -35.39 -39.96
CA ASP A 461 -25.72 -36.67 -39.23
C ASP A 461 -25.00 -36.72 -37.87
N ASN A 462 -25.80 -36.38 -36.86
CA ASN A 462 -25.73 -36.92 -35.51
C ASN A 462 -26.63 -38.18 -35.43
N PRO A 463 -26.13 -39.29 -34.87
CA PRO A 463 -27.03 -40.22 -34.19
C PRO A 463 -26.52 -40.61 -32.79
N GLY A 464 -27.35 -40.31 -31.79
CA GLY A 464 -27.76 -41.33 -30.81
C GLY A 464 -27.04 -41.39 -29.46
N HIS A 465 -27.67 -40.78 -28.46
CA HIS A 465 -27.65 -41.24 -27.06
C HIS A 465 -28.20 -42.68 -26.91
N PRO A 466 -27.87 -43.34 -25.79
CA PRO A 466 -28.90 -44.01 -25.01
C PRO A 466 -28.93 -43.55 -23.54
N ALA A 467 -30.11 -43.77 -22.94
CA ALA A 467 -30.66 -43.16 -21.73
C ALA A 467 -30.29 -43.87 -20.41
N GLY A 468 -30.44 -43.15 -19.27
CA GLY A 468 -30.68 -43.79 -17.97
C GLY A 468 -30.42 -43.00 -16.67
N VAL A 469 -31.41 -42.19 -16.22
CA VAL A 469 -31.85 -41.95 -14.80
C VAL A 469 -30.94 -41.05 -13.88
N PRO A 470 -31.46 -40.27 -12.89
CA PRO A 470 -32.36 -39.11 -12.90
C PRO A 470 -31.82 -37.86 -12.15
N ASP A 471 -32.50 -36.72 -12.36
CA ASP A 471 -32.25 -35.39 -11.80
C ASP A 471 -32.48 -35.27 -10.27
N ARG A 472 -31.50 -34.73 -9.51
CA ARG A 472 -31.68 -34.17 -8.15
C ARG A 472 -30.59 -33.15 -7.76
N VAL A 473 -30.67 -31.94 -8.30
CA VAL A 473 -30.13 -30.72 -7.62
C VAL A 473 -31.11 -29.55 -7.84
N GLY A 474 -32.34 -29.74 -7.36
CA GLY A 474 -33.39 -28.70 -7.34
C GLY A 474 -34.09 -28.53 -5.99
N GLU A 475 -33.67 -29.28 -4.94
CA GLU A 475 -34.44 -29.37 -3.69
C GLU A 475 -33.91 -28.52 -2.52
N HIS A 476 -32.81 -27.79 -2.65
CA HIS A 476 -32.31 -26.95 -1.54
C HIS A 476 -32.81 -25.49 -1.56
N ALA A 477 -33.14 -24.94 -2.72
CA ALA A 477 -33.67 -23.57 -2.85
C ALA A 477 -35.19 -23.46 -2.55
N ALA A 478 -35.94 -24.57 -2.58
CA ALA A 478 -37.39 -24.60 -2.39
C ALA A 478 -37.85 -24.71 -0.91
N ARG A 479 -36.93 -24.86 0.06
CA ARG A 479 -37.28 -25.07 1.49
C ARG A 479 -37.36 -23.81 2.35
N HIS A 480 -36.94 -22.65 1.86
CA HIS A 480 -37.03 -21.39 2.62
C HIS A 480 -38.26 -20.52 2.29
N GLN A 481 -38.97 -20.79 1.18
CA GLN A 481 -40.17 -20.04 0.77
C GLN A 481 -41.51 -20.63 1.25
N ALA A 482 -41.52 -21.79 1.93
CA ALA A 482 -42.74 -22.53 2.27
C ALA A 482 -43.15 -22.47 3.76
N ARG A 483 -42.94 -21.34 4.47
CA ARG A 483 -43.41 -21.18 5.86
C ARG A 483 -44.29 -19.95 6.17
N HIS A 484 -44.68 -19.16 5.16
CA HIS A 484 -45.71 -18.13 5.34
C HIS A 484 -46.69 -18.09 4.17
N ALA A 485 -47.50 -19.14 4.02
CA ALA A 485 -48.70 -19.08 3.21
C ALA A 485 -49.74 -20.06 3.77
N GLY A 486 -50.68 -19.55 4.54
CA GLY A 486 -51.70 -20.36 5.18
C GLY A 486 -52.78 -19.55 5.87
N THR A 487 -53.42 -18.60 5.16
CA THR A 487 -54.84 -18.22 5.36
C THR A 487 -55.35 -17.53 4.10
N GLU A 488 -56.54 -17.94 3.67
CA GLU A 488 -57.18 -17.71 2.37
C GLU A 488 -57.41 -16.22 2.01
N ALA A 489 -57.20 -15.90 0.73
CA ALA A 489 -57.49 -14.60 0.14
C ALA A 489 -58.88 -14.57 -0.51
N THR A 490 -59.71 -13.61 -0.08
CA THR A 490 -60.91 -13.14 -0.79
C THR A 490 -60.47 -12.18 -1.92
N PRO A 491 -61.12 -12.18 -3.10
CA PRO A 491 -60.60 -11.44 -4.25
C PRO A 491 -61.04 -9.97 -4.21
N HIS A 492 -60.09 -9.06 -4.05
CA HIS A 492 -60.31 -7.63 -4.27
C HIS A 492 -59.26 -7.05 -5.21
N SER A 493 -59.75 -6.67 -6.40
CA SER A 493 -59.39 -5.55 -7.27
C SER A 493 -57.94 -5.03 -7.26
N HIS A 494 -57.37 -4.94 -8.46
CA HIS A 494 -56.26 -4.05 -8.81
C HIS A 494 -56.41 -2.66 -8.17
N ALA A 495 -55.74 -2.44 -7.04
CA ALA A 495 -55.50 -1.12 -6.49
C ALA A 495 -54.06 -0.75 -6.86
N ALA A 496 -53.90 0.38 -7.56
CA ALA A 496 -52.61 1.01 -7.80
C ALA A 496 -51.83 1.07 -6.48
N HIS A 497 -50.56 0.63 -6.49
CA HIS A 497 -49.66 0.83 -5.36
C HIS A 497 -49.55 2.34 -5.12
N ALA A 498 -50.33 2.84 -4.15
CA ALA A 498 -50.20 4.20 -3.66
C ALA A 498 -48.79 4.36 -3.11
N HIS A 499 -48.07 5.36 -3.64
CA HIS A 499 -46.79 5.78 -3.08
C HIS A 499 -47.05 6.20 -1.63
N VAL A 500 -46.67 5.38 -0.66
CA VAL A 500 -46.77 5.74 0.75
C VAL A 500 -45.65 6.76 0.99
N THR A 501 -46.00 8.05 0.93
CA THR A 501 -45.12 9.13 1.37
C THR A 501 -44.96 9.03 2.88
N ASP A 502 -43.72 9.02 3.36
CA ASP A 502 -43.42 9.06 4.78
C ASP A 502 -43.96 10.38 5.35
N PRO A 503 -44.69 10.38 6.48
CA PRO A 503 -45.27 11.60 7.04
C PRO A 503 -44.25 12.64 7.46
N ARG A 504 -42.95 12.28 7.59
CA ARG A 504 -41.87 13.23 7.89
C ARG A 504 -41.44 14.02 6.65
N ASP A 505 -41.70 13.53 5.45
CA ASP A 505 -41.24 14.13 4.21
C ASP A 505 -42.21 15.21 3.72
N ALA A 506 -41.67 16.29 3.15
CA ALA A 506 -42.48 17.32 2.53
C ALA A 506 -43.15 16.78 1.26
N THR A 507 -44.45 17.07 1.09
CA THR A 507 -45.22 16.61 -0.08
C THR A 507 -45.21 17.59 -1.26
N ASP A 508 -44.91 18.86 -0.99
CA ASP A 508 -45.05 19.97 -1.95
C ASP A 508 -43.68 20.50 -2.38
N VAL A 509 -42.83 19.63 -2.92
CA VAL A 509 -41.47 19.99 -3.39
C VAL A 509 -41.52 20.41 -4.86
N ASP A 510 -41.05 21.62 -5.15
CA ASP A 510 -40.84 22.09 -6.52
C ASP A 510 -39.51 21.57 -7.08
N PHE A 511 -39.59 20.50 -7.89
CA PHE A 511 -38.43 19.88 -8.53
C PHE A 511 -37.70 20.83 -9.48
N ASP A 512 -38.41 21.76 -10.13
CA ASP A 512 -37.78 22.70 -11.05
C ASP A 512 -37.02 23.76 -10.25
N GLU A 513 -37.53 24.20 -9.09
CA GLU A 513 -36.80 25.10 -8.20
C GLU A 513 -35.48 24.46 -7.73
N VAL A 514 -35.51 23.21 -7.25
CA VAL A 514 -34.32 22.48 -6.78
C VAL A 514 -33.30 22.29 -7.92
N ASN A 515 -33.75 21.96 -9.13
CA ASN A 515 -32.85 21.78 -10.27
C ASN A 515 -32.26 23.07 -10.84
N ASN A 516 -32.88 24.23 -10.57
CA ASN A 516 -32.44 25.52 -11.08
C ASN A 516 -31.52 26.29 -10.12
N LYS A 517 -31.21 25.72 -8.95
CA LYS A 517 -30.26 26.25 -7.97
C LYS A 517 -29.01 25.38 -7.88
N GLN A 518 -27.92 25.97 -7.41
CA GLN A 518 -26.75 25.20 -7.01
C GLN A 518 -26.96 24.77 -5.56
N HIS A 519 -26.91 23.47 -5.31
CA HIS A 519 -27.01 22.90 -3.97
C HIS A 519 -25.78 22.06 -3.71
N TYR A 520 -25.11 22.31 -2.59
CA TYR A 520 -23.91 21.60 -2.18
C TYR A 520 -24.16 20.82 -0.89
N ALA A 521 -23.51 19.66 -0.79
CA ALA A 521 -23.38 18.94 0.45
C ALA A 521 -21.91 18.71 0.77
N LEU A 522 -21.54 18.82 2.04
CA LEU A 522 -20.22 18.43 2.51
C LEU A 522 -20.38 17.32 3.54
N TYR A 523 -19.65 16.23 3.32
CA TYR A 523 -19.49 15.15 4.28
C TYR A 523 -18.11 15.31 4.92
N SER A 524 -18.02 15.33 6.24
CA SER A 524 -16.76 15.47 6.96
C SER A 524 -16.67 14.47 8.08
N VAL A 525 -15.58 13.71 8.11
CA VAL A 525 -15.36 12.60 9.03
C VAL A 525 -14.11 12.87 9.85
N PHE A 526 -14.22 12.57 11.15
CA PHE A 526 -13.19 12.83 12.14
C PHE A 526 -12.95 11.59 13.01
N ALA A 527 -11.70 11.42 13.41
CA ALA A 527 -11.28 10.54 14.50
C ALA A 527 -11.18 11.34 15.79
N LEU A 528 -11.35 10.69 16.93
CA LEU A 528 -11.04 11.25 18.23
C LEU A 528 -9.54 11.03 18.51
N GLY A 529 -8.73 12.09 18.38
CA GLY A 529 -7.29 12.04 18.61
C GLY A 529 -6.91 11.91 20.08
N GLU A 530 -7.72 12.49 20.98
CA GLU A 530 -7.52 12.46 22.43
C GLU A 530 -8.85 12.27 23.16
N SER A 531 -8.81 11.61 24.33
CA SER A 531 -9.99 11.44 25.18
C SER A 531 -10.61 12.77 25.57
N LEU A 532 -11.94 12.87 25.48
CA LEU A 532 -12.67 14.04 25.96
C LEU A 532 -12.62 14.12 27.50
N PRO A 533 -12.77 15.32 28.10
CA PRO A 533 -12.71 15.50 29.55
C PRO A 533 -13.67 14.60 30.34
N ALA A 534 -13.22 14.08 31.49
CA ALA A 534 -14.01 13.18 32.32
C ALA A 534 -15.23 13.85 32.99
N ASP A 535 -15.18 15.16 33.20
CA ASP A 535 -16.27 15.95 33.79
C ASP A 535 -17.40 16.19 32.77
N ASP A 536 -18.61 15.73 33.12
CA ASP A 536 -19.77 15.82 32.22
C ASP A 536 -20.19 17.29 31.97
N GLY A 537 -19.95 18.19 32.93
CA GLY A 537 -20.26 19.62 32.80
C GLY A 537 -19.32 20.35 31.84
N GLU A 538 -18.03 20.05 31.90
CA GLU A 538 -17.03 20.52 30.95
C GLU A 538 -17.28 19.97 29.55
N ARG A 539 -17.53 18.66 29.42
CA ARG A 539 -17.91 18.04 28.15
C ARG A 539 -19.14 18.70 27.55
N GLY A 540 -20.20 18.88 28.33
CA GLY A 540 -21.42 19.55 27.90
C GLY A 540 -21.17 20.98 27.38
N ARG A 541 -20.32 21.75 28.06
CA ARG A 541 -19.91 23.10 27.61
C ARG A 541 -19.14 23.06 26.29
N ILE A 542 -18.12 22.19 26.18
CA ILE A 542 -17.33 22.03 24.95
C ILE A 542 -18.25 21.74 23.76
N ILE A 543 -19.20 20.81 23.92
CA ILE A 543 -20.13 20.45 22.85
C ILE A 543 -21.07 21.60 22.51
N ALA A 544 -21.70 22.24 23.51
CA ALA A 544 -22.64 23.32 23.29
C ALA A 544 -21.98 24.53 22.60
N GLU A 545 -20.83 24.98 23.12
CA GLU A 545 -20.08 26.11 22.56
C GLU A 545 -19.62 25.82 21.12
N SER A 546 -19.16 24.59 20.85
CA SER A 546 -18.72 24.18 19.51
C SER A 546 -19.88 24.14 18.53
N LEU A 547 -21.02 23.59 18.94
CA LEU A 547 -22.22 23.53 18.10
C LEU A 547 -22.76 24.93 17.79
N ASP A 548 -22.81 25.82 18.78
CA ASP A 548 -23.24 27.21 18.56
C ASP A 548 -22.27 27.97 17.66
N TYR A 549 -20.96 27.73 17.80
CA TYR A 549 -19.96 28.35 16.95
C TYR A 549 -20.08 27.92 15.48
N VAL A 550 -20.30 26.63 15.24
CA VAL A 550 -20.53 26.07 13.90
C VAL A 550 -21.84 26.59 13.29
N LYS A 551 -22.94 26.64 14.06
CA LYS A 551 -24.21 27.24 13.61
C LYS A 551 -24.06 28.70 13.20
N GLY A 552 -23.07 29.40 13.75
CA GLY A 552 -22.72 30.76 13.34
C GLY A 552 -22.26 30.91 11.88
N ALA A 553 -21.93 29.81 11.18
CA ALA A 553 -21.70 29.82 9.73
C ALA A 553 -22.98 30.03 8.91
N GLY A 554 -24.15 29.69 9.46
CA GLY A 554 -25.43 29.71 8.74
C GLY A 554 -25.75 28.42 7.98
N VAL A 555 -24.88 27.40 8.05
CA VAL A 555 -25.06 26.10 7.38
C VAL A 555 -26.23 25.30 7.94
N GLU A 556 -26.88 24.51 7.09
CA GLU A 556 -27.79 23.44 7.55
C GLU A 556 -26.97 22.20 7.94
N ILE A 557 -27.10 21.77 9.19
CA ILE A 557 -26.55 20.50 9.66
C ILE A 557 -27.60 19.41 9.47
N ARG A 558 -27.47 18.58 8.43
CA ARG A 558 -28.38 17.46 8.18
C ARG A 558 -28.33 16.44 9.33
N GLY A 559 -27.13 16.12 9.80
CA GLY A 559 -26.94 15.25 10.96
C GLY A 559 -25.50 15.04 11.37
N PHE A 560 -25.35 14.60 12.62
CA PHE A 560 -24.16 13.96 13.14
C PHE A 560 -24.40 12.45 13.17
N TYR A 561 -23.39 11.67 12.83
CA TYR A 561 -23.48 10.22 12.76
C TYR A 561 -22.28 9.59 13.48
N ASP A 562 -22.59 8.62 14.34
CA ASP A 562 -21.60 7.85 15.08
C ASP A 562 -21.07 6.74 14.18
N VAL A 563 -19.91 6.95 13.57
CA VAL A 563 -19.32 5.97 12.64
C VAL A 563 -18.33 5.03 13.31
N SER A 564 -18.13 5.22 14.62
CA SER A 564 -17.28 4.36 15.44
C SER A 564 -17.77 2.90 15.41
N GLY A 565 -16.83 1.97 15.40
CA GLY A 565 -17.12 0.52 15.34
C GLY A 565 -17.53 -0.02 13.97
N PHE A 566 -17.97 0.83 13.03
CA PHE A 566 -18.11 0.46 11.62
C PHE A 566 -16.80 0.65 10.85
N ARG A 567 -16.00 1.62 11.27
CA ARG A 567 -14.70 1.93 10.70
C ARG A 567 -13.70 2.23 11.81
N ALA A 568 -12.51 1.63 11.73
CA ALA A 568 -11.57 1.62 12.85
C ALA A 568 -10.91 2.98 13.10
N GLU A 569 -10.78 3.78 12.04
CA GLU A 569 -10.10 5.07 12.05
C GLU A 569 -11.03 6.29 12.14
N ALA A 570 -12.33 6.10 12.35
CA ALA A 570 -13.30 7.19 12.31
C ALA A 570 -14.36 7.05 13.41
N ASP A 571 -14.70 8.18 14.04
CA ASP A 571 -15.63 8.21 15.17
C ASP A 571 -16.86 9.07 14.90
N LEU A 572 -16.69 10.20 14.21
CA LEU A 572 -17.76 11.17 13.95
C LEU A 572 -17.84 11.52 12.47
N MET A 573 -19.01 11.40 11.87
CA MET A 573 -19.32 12.03 10.58
C MET A 573 -20.31 13.16 10.77
N VAL A 574 -20.10 14.27 10.07
CA VAL A 574 -21.05 15.37 9.97
C VAL A 574 -21.42 15.60 8.51
N TRP A 575 -22.71 15.80 8.26
CA TRP A 575 -23.26 16.08 6.94
C TRP A 575 -23.90 17.48 6.92
N TRP A 576 -23.32 18.36 6.11
CA TRP A 576 -23.67 19.76 5.96
C TRP A 576 -24.35 20.01 4.60
N LEU A 577 -25.29 20.95 4.54
CA LEU A 577 -25.97 21.39 3.30
C LEU A 577 -25.98 22.92 3.23
N ASP A 578 -25.70 23.47 2.04
CA ASP A 578 -25.86 24.89 1.72
C ASP A 578 -25.85 25.11 0.19
N ASP A 579 -26.33 26.25 -0.27
CA ASP A 579 -26.27 26.65 -1.69
C ASP A 579 -24.89 27.27 -2.03
N ASP A 580 -24.12 27.67 -1.02
CA ASP A 580 -22.78 28.25 -1.13
C ASP A 580 -21.70 27.31 -0.55
N PRO A 581 -20.73 26.83 -1.35
CA PRO A 581 -19.67 25.96 -0.88
C PRO A 581 -18.71 26.65 0.10
N GLU A 582 -18.61 27.99 0.10
CA GLU A 582 -17.79 28.74 1.06
C GLU A 582 -18.40 28.67 2.47
N VAL A 583 -19.73 28.66 2.59
CA VAL A 583 -20.43 28.48 3.87
C VAL A 583 -20.17 27.09 4.44
N LEU A 584 -20.14 26.06 3.58
CA LEU A 584 -19.78 24.69 3.97
C LEU A 584 -18.34 24.61 4.48
N GLN A 585 -17.39 25.26 3.80
CA GLN A 585 -16.00 25.32 4.25
C GLN A 585 -15.86 26.09 5.57
N ASP A 586 -16.55 27.21 5.73
CA ASP A 586 -16.55 27.97 6.99
C ASP A 586 -17.06 27.12 8.16
N ALA A 587 -18.14 26.36 7.96
CA ALA A 587 -18.65 25.42 8.97
C ALA A 587 -17.62 24.34 9.35
N TYR A 588 -16.93 23.75 8.37
CA TYR A 588 -15.84 22.81 8.63
C TYR A 588 -14.71 23.44 9.45
N HIS A 589 -14.23 24.62 9.04
CA HIS A 589 -13.16 25.33 9.73
C HIS A 589 -13.55 25.75 11.14
N ARG A 590 -14.80 26.17 11.36
CA ARG A 590 -15.33 26.47 12.70
C ARG A 590 -15.38 25.24 13.58
N LEU A 591 -15.76 24.08 13.05
CA LEU A 591 -15.72 22.84 13.83
C LEU A 591 -14.28 22.51 14.22
N ARG A 592 -13.31 22.62 13.30
CA ARG A 592 -11.88 22.43 13.59
C ARG A 592 -11.33 23.44 14.62
N ALA A 593 -11.79 24.69 14.55
CA ALA A 593 -11.35 25.77 15.45
C ALA A 593 -12.11 25.82 16.78
N SER A 594 -13.20 25.05 16.91
CA SER A 594 -14.01 25.00 18.12
C SER A 594 -13.29 24.32 19.30
N ALA A 595 -13.90 24.38 20.49
CA ALA A 595 -13.39 23.67 21.65
C ALA A 595 -13.33 22.15 21.43
N LEU A 596 -14.32 21.58 20.74
CA LEU A 596 -14.35 20.17 20.36
C LEU A 596 -13.29 19.84 19.30
N GLY A 597 -13.04 20.77 18.38
CA GLY A 597 -12.09 20.59 17.27
C GLY A 597 -10.69 20.18 17.72
N LYS A 598 -10.27 20.57 18.93
CA LYS A 598 -8.97 20.19 19.52
C LYS A 598 -8.79 18.68 19.72
N PHE A 599 -9.89 17.95 19.88
CA PHE A 599 -9.90 16.50 20.11
C PHE A 599 -10.20 15.71 18.83
N LEU A 600 -10.52 16.41 17.74
CA LEU A 600 -10.88 15.79 16.48
C LEU A 600 -9.68 15.85 15.52
N ASP A 601 -9.40 14.75 14.85
CA ASP A 601 -8.47 14.67 13.73
C ASP A 601 -9.24 14.44 12.43
N PRO A 602 -9.00 15.21 11.35
CA PRO A 602 -9.65 14.97 10.07
C PRO A 602 -9.27 13.62 9.48
N VAL A 603 -10.27 12.85 9.05
CA VAL A 603 -10.07 11.53 8.41
C VAL A 603 -10.39 11.58 6.93
N TRP A 604 -11.55 12.16 6.59
CA TRP A 604 -12.02 12.22 5.21
C TRP A 604 -13.07 13.32 5.06
N SER A 605 -13.04 14.03 3.94
CA SER A 605 -14.11 14.94 3.56
C SER A 605 -14.38 14.82 2.06
N CYS A 606 -15.64 14.97 1.67
CA CYS A 606 -16.03 15.03 0.27
C CYS A 606 -17.15 16.04 0.08
N MET A 607 -16.97 16.97 -0.85
CA MET A 607 -18.01 17.90 -1.27
C MET A 607 -18.70 17.35 -2.51
N GLY A 608 -20.03 17.46 -2.55
CA GLY A 608 -20.85 17.08 -3.69
C GLY A 608 -21.72 18.25 -4.14
N LEU A 609 -21.90 18.39 -5.44
CA LEU A 609 -22.82 19.33 -6.08
C LEU A 609 -24.02 18.58 -6.65
N HIS A 610 -25.21 19.12 -6.44
CA HIS A 610 -26.41 18.68 -7.15
C HIS A 610 -26.32 19.08 -8.63
N THR A 611 -26.25 18.07 -9.49
CA THR A 611 -26.39 18.24 -10.94
C THR A 611 -27.67 17.55 -11.38
N PRO A 612 -28.57 18.22 -12.14
CA PRO A 612 -29.81 17.60 -12.60
C PRO A 612 -29.55 16.25 -13.30
N ALA A 613 -30.29 15.23 -12.91
CA ALA A 613 -30.04 13.87 -13.38
C ALA A 613 -30.19 13.74 -14.91
N GLU A 614 -29.23 13.04 -15.53
CA GLU A 614 -29.10 12.89 -17.00
C GLU A 614 -30.38 12.31 -17.65
N PHE A 615 -31.01 11.32 -17.01
CA PHE A 615 -32.12 10.55 -17.62
C PHE A 615 -33.51 10.87 -17.07
N ASN A 616 -33.60 11.44 -15.87
CA ASN A 616 -34.87 11.72 -15.21
C ASN A 616 -34.76 12.97 -14.33
N LYS A 617 -35.16 14.12 -14.85
CA LYS A 617 -35.10 15.40 -14.11
C LYS A 617 -35.94 15.43 -12.83
N ARG A 618 -36.88 14.50 -12.64
CA ARG A 618 -37.64 14.36 -11.38
C ARG A 618 -36.88 13.57 -10.31
N HIS A 619 -35.74 12.96 -10.66
CA HIS A 619 -34.86 12.29 -9.71
C HIS A 619 -33.89 13.32 -9.12
N ILE A 620 -34.29 13.89 -7.98
CA ILE A 620 -33.47 14.82 -7.19
C ILE A 620 -32.92 14.10 -5.96
N PRO A 621 -31.75 14.51 -5.44
CA PRO A 621 -31.20 13.98 -4.20
C PRO A 621 -32.17 14.15 -3.03
N ALA A 622 -32.39 13.10 -2.25
CA ALA A 622 -33.33 13.14 -1.13
C ALA A 622 -33.03 14.29 -0.15
N CYS A 623 -31.76 14.61 0.08
CA CYS A 623 -31.35 15.68 1.00
C CYS A 623 -31.81 17.08 0.60
N PHE A 624 -32.07 17.33 -0.69
CA PHE A 624 -32.63 18.59 -1.19
C PHE A 624 -34.11 18.47 -1.58
N GLY A 625 -34.62 17.23 -1.66
CA GLY A 625 -35.98 16.91 -2.08
C GLY A 625 -37.01 16.86 -0.95
N GLY A 626 -36.82 17.62 0.13
CA GLY A 626 -37.77 17.69 1.24
C GLY A 626 -37.87 16.41 2.09
N VAL A 627 -36.92 15.47 1.95
CA VAL A 627 -36.89 14.23 2.74
C VAL A 627 -36.23 14.49 4.08
N ALA A 628 -36.95 14.20 5.16
CA ALA A 628 -36.40 14.34 6.50
C ALA A 628 -35.26 13.34 6.75
N PRO A 629 -34.17 13.74 7.44
CA PRO A 629 -33.07 12.82 7.77
C PRO A 629 -33.56 11.57 8.48
N ARG A 630 -32.97 10.42 8.16
CA ARG A 630 -33.33 9.13 8.78
C ARG A 630 -32.36 8.74 9.89
N ASP A 631 -32.70 7.70 10.62
CA ASP A 631 -31.97 7.27 11.81
C ASP A 631 -30.60 6.65 11.49
N TRP A 632 -30.38 6.19 10.26
CA TRP A 632 -29.11 5.65 9.79
C TRP A 632 -28.70 6.29 8.47
N ALA A 633 -27.38 6.47 8.29
CA ALA A 633 -26.81 6.85 7.00
C ALA A 633 -25.66 5.91 6.60
N MET A 634 -25.50 5.71 5.29
CA MET A 634 -24.36 5.09 4.64
C MET A 634 -23.88 6.03 3.53
N VAL A 635 -22.67 6.57 3.68
CA VAL A 635 -22.05 7.49 2.75
C VAL A 635 -20.83 6.85 2.12
N TYR A 636 -20.71 6.92 0.80
CA TYR A 636 -19.53 6.45 0.09
C TYR A 636 -19.35 7.22 -1.23
N PRO A 637 -18.11 7.51 -1.64
CA PRO A 637 -17.86 8.06 -2.97
C PRO A 637 -17.83 6.94 -4.02
N PHE A 638 -17.95 7.30 -5.29
CA PHE A 638 -17.64 6.37 -6.37
C PHE A 638 -17.06 7.02 -7.63
N VAL A 639 -16.34 6.20 -8.40
CA VAL A 639 -15.73 6.53 -9.70
C VAL A 639 -16.19 5.52 -10.74
N ARG A 640 -16.63 5.99 -11.91
CA ARG A 640 -17.02 5.14 -13.04
C ARG A 640 -15.80 4.64 -13.81
N SER A 641 -15.98 3.52 -14.53
CA SER A 641 -15.03 3.09 -15.56
C SER A 641 -14.95 4.08 -16.72
N TYR A 642 -13.79 4.24 -17.36
CA TYR A 642 -13.64 5.13 -18.53
C TYR A 642 -14.66 4.83 -19.64
N ASP A 643 -14.91 3.55 -19.93
CA ASP A 643 -15.85 3.12 -20.96
C ASP A 643 -17.29 3.59 -20.70
N TRP A 644 -17.67 3.85 -19.44
CA TRP A 644 -19.00 4.36 -19.09
C TRP A 644 -19.30 5.67 -19.82
N TYR A 645 -18.33 6.58 -19.84
CA TYR A 645 -18.46 7.90 -20.44
C TYR A 645 -18.49 7.85 -21.98
N LEU A 646 -17.94 6.80 -22.57
CA LEU A 646 -17.94 6.58 -24.02
C LEU A 646 -19.16 5.81 -24.53
N LYS A 647 -19.99 5.27 -23.63
CA LYS A 647 -21.23 4.57 -24.02
C LYS A 647 -22.26 5.51 -24.65
N ALA A 648 -23.12 4.92 -25.47
CA ALA A 648 -24.29 5.62 -25.98
C ALA A 648 -25.23 6.01 -24.81
N PRO A 649 -25.82 7.22 -24.80
CA PRO A 649 -26.73 7.67 -23.74
C PRO A 649 -27.89 6.69 -23.47
N GLU A 650 -28.44 6.06 -24.51
CA GLU A 650 -29.55 5.11 -24.40
C GLU A 650 -29.15 3.85 -23.62
N GLU A 651 -27.90 3.41 -23.77
CA GLU A 651 -27.37 2.25 -23.06
C GLU A 651 -27.16 2.58 -21.58
N ARG A 652 -26.56 3.73 -21.27
CA ARG A 652 -26.45 4.23 -19.88
C ARG A 652 -27.82 4.35 -19.22
N ALA A 653 -28.80 4.91 -19.93
CA ALA A 653 -30.16 5.06 -19.42
C ALA A 653 -30.81 3.72 -19.05
N ARG A 654 -30.68 2.70 -19.91
CA ARG A 654 -31.17 1.34 -19.64
C ARG A 654 -30.54 0.76 -18.38
N ILE A 655 -29.20 0.83 -18.29
CA ILE A 655 -28.41 0.29 -17.17
C ILE A 655 -28.82 0.97 -15.86
N MET A 656 -28.92 2.31 -15.85
CA MET A 656 -29.33 3.05 -14.64
C MET A 656 -30.77 2.77 -14.24
N ALA A 657 -31.69 2.62 -15.20
CA ALA A 657 -33.08 2.29 -14.90
C ALA A 657 -33.20 0.89 -14.28
N GLU A 658 -32.41 -0.08 -14.75
CA GLU A 658 -32.31 -1.41 -14.13
C GLU A 658 -31.73 -1.35 -12.72
N HIS A 659 -30.62 -0.63 -12.54
CA HIS A 659 -29.96 -0.46 -11.25
C HIS A 659 -30.91 0.17 -10.20
N GLY A 660 -31.64 1.22 -10.58
CA GLY A 660 -32.64 1.85 -9.72
C GLY A 660 -33.81 0.91 -9.35
N ARG A 661 -34.28 0.08 -10.29
CA ARG A 661 -35.34 -0.92 -10.01
C ARG A 661 -34.85 -2.03 -9.08
N ASN A 662 -33.62 -2.49 -9.25
CA ASN A 662 -33.09 -3.57 -8.41
C ASN A 662 -32.75 -3.10 -7.00
N GLY A 663 -32.40 -1.82 -6.80
CA GLY A 663 -32.26 -1.23 -5.46
C GLY A 663 -33.59 -0.67 -4.92
N PHE A 664 -33.86 0.59 -5.22
CA PHE A 664 -34.89 1.39 -4.55
C PHE A 664 -36.33 0.91 -4.75
N ALA A 665 -36.66 0.14 -5.80
CA ALA A 665 -38.01 -0.41 -5.91
C ALA A 665 -38.27 -1.56 -4.91
N GLN A 666 -37.22 -2.29 -4.52
CA GLN A 666 -37.28 -3.33 -3.47
C GLN A 666 -37.18 -2.72 -2.06
N TYR A 667 -36.53 -1.55 -1.95
CA TYR A 667 -36.30 -0.81 -0.71
C TYR A 667 -36.78 0.65 -0.82
N PRO A 668 -38.10 0.90 -0.99
CA PRO A 668 -38.65 2.24 -1.27
C PRO A 668 -38.57 3.23 -0.09
N ASP A 669 -38.35 2.69 1.10
CA ASP A 669 -38.08 3.42 2.33
C ASP A 669 -36.65 3.96 2.41
N VAL A 670 -35.70 3.40 1.66
CA VAL A 670 -34.32 3.90 1.59
C VAL A 670 -34.27 5.14 0.71
N LYS A 671 -33.67 6.21 1.23
CA LYS A 671 -33.62 7.53 0.59
C LYS A 671 -32.21 7.80 0.10
N GLY A 672 -32.06 7.93 -1.22
CA GLY A 672 -30.78 8.14 -1.86
C GLY A 672 -30.52 9.59 -2.25
N SER A 673 -29.33 10.07 -1.93
CA SER A 673 -28.80 11.35 -2.39
C SER A 673 -27.53 11.06 -3.19
N THR A 674 -27.56 11.30 -4.51
CA THR A 674 -26.40 11.15 -5.39
C THR A 674 -25.98 12.53 -5.87
N LEU A 675 -24.73 12.89 -5.62
CA LEU A 675 -24.17 14.20 -5.95
C LEU A 675 -22.89 14.04 -6.78
N SER A 676 -22.66 14.99 -7.68
CA SER A 676 -21.45 15.10 -8.50
C SER A 676 -20.29 15.60 -7.63
N ALA A 677 -19.14 14.92 -7.69
CA ALA A 677 -17.89 15.33 -7.03
C ALA A 677 -16.76 15.62 -8.03
N PHE A 678 -17.06 15.60 -9.34
CA PHE A 678 -16.09 15.84 -10.41
C PHE A 678 -15.26 17.11 -10.19
N GLY A 679 -13.95 16.95 -10.12
CA GLY A 679 -13.01 18.06 -10.00
C GLY A 679 -12.96 18.71 -8.61
N PHE A 680 -13.73 18.22 -7.64
CA PHE A 680 -13.68 18.70 -6.25
C PHE A 680 -12.78 17.83 -5.37
N SER A 681 -12.58 16.56 -5.76
CA SER A 681 -11.78 15.55 -5.07
C SER A 681 -11.33 14.47 -6.07
N ASP A 682 -10.73 13.39 -5.56
CA ASP A 682 -10.36 12.21 -6.36
C ASP A 682 -11.58 11.39 -6.84
N TYR A 683 -12.79 11.75 -6.41
CA TYR A 683 -14.02 11.03 -6.74
C TYR A 683 -14.87 11.77 -7.77
N GLU A 684 -15.62 11.03 -8.57
CA GLU A 684 -16.53 11.60 -9.57
C GLU A 684 -17.92 11.87 -8.97
N TRP A 685 -18.28 11.12 -7.93
CA TRP A 685 -19.59 11.17 -7.30
C TRP A 685 -19.51 10.82 -5.82
N VAL A 686 -20.50 11.27 -5.05
CA VAL A 686 -20.74 10.84 -3.67
C VAL A 686 -22.20 10.44 -3.48
N LEU A 687 -22.43 9.28 -2.87
CA LEU A 687 -23.76 8.80 -2.49
C LEU A 687 -23.91 8.82 -0.98
N ALA A 688 -25.10 9.20 -0.55
CA ALA A 688 -25.56 9.04 0.80
C ALA A 688 -26.93 8.38 0.81
N PHE A 689 -27.03 7.21 1.45
CA PHE A 689 -28.27 6.47 1.64
C PHE A 689 -28.74 6.60 3.08
N GLU A 690 -30.01 6.91 3.27
CA GLU A 690 -30.64 7.08 4.59
C GLU A 690 -31.83 6.14 4.76
N ALA A 691 -31.93 5.49 5.92
CA ALA A 691 -33.05 4.62 6.28
C ALA A 691 -33.24 4.56 7.80
N ASP A 692 -34.39 4.04 8.27
CA ASP A 692 -34.66 3.94 9.71
C ASP A 692 -33.95 2.75 10.38
N SER A 693 -33.40 1.81 9.60
CA SER A 693 -32.61 0.71 10.12
C SER A 693 -31.50 0.27 9.16
N LEU A 694 -30.40 -0.23 9.74
CA LEU A 694 -29.17 -0.61 9.02
C LEU A 694 -29.39 -1.72 7.98
N ASP A 695 -30.26 -2.69 8.27
CA ASP A 695 -30.56 -3.81 7.36
C ASP A 695 -31.19 -3.34 6.04
N ARG A 696 -31.87 -2.18 6.03
CA ARG A 696 -32.43 -1.58 4.82
C ARG A 696 -31.31 -1.00 3.94
N LEU A 697 -30.30 -0.37 4.55
CA LEU A 697 -29.12 0.16 3.86
C LEU A 697 -28.28 -0.96 3.27
N GLU A 698 -28.03 -2.02 4.04
CA GLU A 698 -27.34 -3.22 3.55
C GLU A 698 -28.11 -3.86 2.38
N GLY A 699 -29.42 -4.04 2.54
CA GLY A 699 -30.26 -4.69 1.55
C GLY A 699 -30.29 -3.96 0.21
N VAL A 700 -30.40 -2.62 0.20
CA VAL A 700 -30.38 -1.86 -1.06
C VAL A 700 -29.03 -1.97 -1.76
N MET A 701 -27.92 -1.90 -1.01
CA MET A 701 -26.56 -2.02 -1.55
C MET A 701 -26.32 -3.42 -2.10
N HIS A 702 -26.74 -4.44 -1.37
CA HIS A 702 -26.62 -5.83 -1.78
C HIS A 702 -27.43 -6.07 -3.07
N ALA A 703 -28.67 -5.59 -3.16
CA ALA A 703 -29.49 -5.75 -4.36
C ALA A 703 -28.90 -4.99 -5.57
N GLN A 704 -28.34 -3.80 -5.35
CA GLN A 704 -27.64 -3.03 -6.38
C GLN A 704 -26.34 -3.69 -6.86
N ARG A 705 -25.75 -4.58 -6.06
CA ARG A 705 -24.51 -5.29 -6.43
C ARG A 705 -24.70 -6.22 -7.62
N TYR A 706 -25.88 -6.83 -7.76
CA TYR A 706 -26.19 -7.79 -8.82
C TYR A 706 -26.81 -7.11 -10.05
N THR A 707 -26.21 -5.99 -10.48
CA THR A 707 -26.71 -5.22 -11.63
C THR A 707 -25.57 -4.92 -12.60
N GLU A 708 -25.92 -4.76 -13.88
CA GLU A 708 -24.93 -4.44 -14.93
C GLU A 708 -24.16 -3.14 -14.63
N ALA A 709 -24.77 -2.19 -13.91
CA ALA A 709 -24.13 -0.95 -13.50
C ALA A 709 -22.83 -1.18 -12.72
N ARG A 710 -22.69 -2.32 -12.03
CA ARG A 710 -21.50 -2.65 -11.23
C ARG A 710 -20.26 -2.92 -12.08
N LEU A 711 -20.41 -3.36 -13.33
CA LEU A 711 -19.29 -3.54 -14.26
C LEU A 711 -18.56 -2.22 -14.54
N TYR A 712 -19.25 -1.10 -14.33
CA TYR A 712 -18.78 0.23 -14.68
C TYR A 712 -18.43 1.08 -13.47
N VAL A 713 -18.10 0.47 -12.33
CA VAL A 713 -17.63 1.16 -11.13
C VAL A 713 -16.21 0.71 -10.80
N ARG A 714 -15.27 1.64 -10.81
CA ARG A 714 -13.84 1.41 -10.53
C ARG A 714 -13.54 1.48 -9.04
N GLU A 715 -14.13 2.45 -8.37
CA GLU A 715 -13.96 2.71 -6.95
C GLU A 715 -15.33 3.04 -6.36
N ASP A 716 -15.66 2.43 -5.23
CA ASP A 716 -16.87 2.70 -4.43
C ASP A 716 -16.54 2.75 -2.94
N THR A 717 -15.29 3.09 -2.63
CA THR A 717 -14.75 3.17 -1.28
C THR A 717 -14.18 4.57 -1.04
N PRO A 718 -14.19 5.05 0.20
CA PRO A 718 -14.52 4.27 1.39
C PRO A 718 -15.94 4.52 1.94
N PHE A 719 -16.44 3.60 2.75
CA PHE A 719 -17.77 3.70 3.37
C PHE A 719 -17.71 4.33 4.76
N PHE A 720 -18.69 5.18 5.06
CA PHE A 720 -18.97 5.71 6.39
C PHE A 720 -20.42 5.43 6.72
N THR A 721 -20.64 4.51 7.67
CA THR A 721 -21.98 4.06 8.07
C THR A 721 -22.12 4.20 9.56
N GLY A 722 -23.28 4.70 10.00
CA GLY A 722 -23.52 4.89 11.42
C GLY A 722 -24.94 5.39 11.71
N PRO A 723 -25.42 5.22 12.95
CA PRO A 723 -26.66 5.82 13.38
C PRO A 723 -26.49 7.33 13.54
N ARG A 724 -27.56 8.06 13.24
CA ARG A 724 -27.70 9.47 13.53
C ARG A 724 -27.80 9.67 15.03
N VAL A 725 -27.08 10.67 15.54
CA VAL A 725 -26.98 10.99 16.96
C VAL A 725 -27.00 12.50 17.14
N SER A 726 -27.36 12.98 18.32
CA SER A 726 -26.96 14.34 18.70
C SER A 726 -25.47 14.37 19.01
N LEU A 727 -24.82 15.54 18.83
CA LEU A 727 -23.41 15.70 19.15
C LEU A 727 -23.12 15.45 20.65
N GLY A 728 -24.08 15.73 21.53
CA GLY A 728 -23.99 15.43 22.96
C GLY A 728 -24.00 13.93 23.26
N GLU A 729 -24.96 13.19 22.70
CA GLU A 729 -25.01 11.72 22.85
C GLU A 729 -23.78 11.03 22.27
N TRP A 730 -23.28 11.52 21.13
CA TRP A 730 -22.01 11.04 20.56
C TRP A 730 -20.86 11.26 21.55
N ALA A 731 -20.75 12.46 22.10
CA ALA A 731 -19.70 12.81 23.05
C ALA A 731 -19.78 11.96 24.32
N GLU A 732 -20.97 11.63 24.83
CA GLU A 732 -21.13 10.77 26.02
C GLU A 732 -20.57 9.35 25.83
N ARG A 733 -20.56 8.85 24.58
CA ARG A 733 -20.04 7.52 24.22
C ARG A 733 -18.52 7.48 24.07
N GLN A 734 -17.87 8.63 23.93
CA GLN A 734 -16.43 8.71 23.70
C GLN A 734 -15.61 8.45 24.97
N PRO A 735 -14.37 7.92 24.85
CA PRO A 735 -13.45 7.75 25.96
C PRO A 735 -13.35 8.98 26.88
N ARG A 736 -13.17 8.72 28.18
CA ARG A 736 -13.00 9.73 29.23
C ARG A 736 -11.52 9.81 29.60
N ALA A 737 -10.99 11.03 29.68
CA ALA A 737 -9.59 11.31 30.04
C ALA A 737 -9.25 10.97 31.50
#